data_AF-R5CGH5-F1
#
_entry.id   AF-R5CGH5-F1
#
_cell.length_a   1.000
_cell.length_b   1.000
_cell.length_c   1.000
_cell.angle_alpha   90.00
_cell.angle_beta   90.00
_cell.angle_gamma   90.00
#
_symmetry.space_group_name_H-M   'P 1'
#
loop_
_entity.id
_entity.type
_entity.pdbx_description
1 polymer ?
#
loop_
_entity_poly.entity_id
_entity_poly.type
_entity_poly.pdbx_seq_one_letter_code
_entity_poly.pdbx_strand_id
1 'polypeptide(L)'
;MNITIGTTQIDIELQYLQGGRWVSAFSESGNSVSIALKEHPDYVDYAVTLNSEEETKVRLSASPAESRKAFHVIPCCIYGDNNAAEVHAGEFPLLCEEEGEDVFRASRWEFRADRAAMPLSAICTEKGVLAVTVDPYTLSGSAAGASSANMNWNAAGKASETASVSAAGKASGTAVVPNGVFAELPNVCGISMGYTNDPISFINKRTPGPSTEAFVCKGEVKGRIYFVPARDADNPRLSLHEIIRREYALRHERAVYQKSFRDAVKGCLRSFAQISWNPETEEYTNCNCLPPENPVLHPWRNVKEIGWTGGGVLAYPLVLAGEILGEEGKKLLSGAAAGGQMFDKITSVFHEDSGLLFDLTSPIDTDRVKDRYNGASGLAHQEVSAADENGRWVNGWWAEFGLARDVHCAYTVGSAVHYLLKTIDFLTHEGKSYPENWLDKVRKTIDTVILLQREDGAFGYTYRTDRKEVADWNGFAGCWFVPCAAYLYHLTGEEKYLQAADKALDYYGEAVRTLTCNGTPMDTWKSPDEEGNLAYIRGARLLHEYTGREKYLTALKNGADYEFLWRYGYRTKPMYKPIADGWNACGGSITSVSNPHIHPMGMIVDSDLYYLGKVSGDSYYTERALDGTAWLMQTLELYPEKTGYGQYGVLSERWCPSDGLVIQKDSNGDFYSSWYSYNLWAAAAAFEEVCERCLDDTELSMCVGRV
;
A
#
# COMPACT_ATOMS: atom_id res chain seq x y z
N MET A 1 27.08 -22.60 10.99
CA MET A 1 27.17 -23.75 10.05
C MET A 1 27.21 -23.22 8.63
N ASN A 2 27.96 -23.82 7.71
CA ASN A 2 28.05 -23.33 6.33
C ASN A 2 27.26 -24.24 5.41
N ILE A 3 26.45 -23.65 4.54
CA ILE A 3 25.73 -24.34 3.47
C ILE A 3 26.17 -23.80 2.11
N THR A 4 25.94 -24.58 1.05
CA THR A 4 26.25 -24.15 -0.32
C THR A 4 24.97 -24.21 -1.15
N ILE A 5 24.62 -23.10 -1.80
CA ILE A 5 23.50 -23.01 -2.75
C ILE A 5 24.07 -22.59 -4.10
N GLY A 6 23.95 -23.46 -5.10
CA GLY A 6 24.67 -23.32 -6.36
C GLY A 6 26.19 -23.27 -6.14
N THR A 7 26.78 -22.08 -6.32
CA THR A 7 28.22 -21.84 -6.10
C THR A 7 28.50 -20.90 -4.93
N THR A 8 27.46 -20.44 -4.24
CA THR A 8 27.56 -19.45 -3.17
C THR A 8 27.60 -20.14 -1.82
N GLN A 9 28.59 -19.79 -1.00
CA GLN A 9 28.63 -20.18 0.41
C GLN A 9 27.82 -19.20 1.25
N ILE A 10 26.97 -19.76 2.11
CA ILE A 10 26.11 -19.02 3.02
C ILE A 10 26.39 -19.52 4.42
N ASP A 11 26.68 -18.59 5.32
CA ASP A 11 26.83 -18.88 6.74
C ASP A 11 25.45 -18.79 7.37
N ILE A 12 25.02 -19.87 8.03
CA ILE A 12 23.78 -19.92 8.79
C ILE A 12 24.06 -20.11 10.27
N GLU A 13 23.30 -19.42 11.12
CA GLU A 13 23.40 -19.53 12.57
C GLU A 13 22.02 -19.74 13.18
N LEU A 14 21.89 -20.79 14.00
CA LEU A 14 20.67 -21.13 14.71
C LEU A 14 20.89 -20.86 16.19
N GLN A 15 20.06 -20.01 16.79
CA GLN A 15 20.18 -19.61 18.19
C GLN A 15 18.85 -19.75 18.90
N TYR A 16 18.89 -19.94 20.22
CA TYR A 16 17.71 -19.86 21.07
C TYR A 16 17.97 -19.00 22.30
N LEU A 17 16.91 -18.40 22.83
CA LEU A 17 17.01 -17.49 23.97
C LEU A 17 17.03 -18.28 25.29
N GLN A 18 18.12 -18.19 26.04
CA GLN A 18 18.27 -18.84 27.35
C GLN A 18 18.84 -17.83 28.36
N GLY A 19 18.13 -17.61 29.47
CA GLY A 19 18.57 -16.67 30.51
C GLY A 19 18.80 -15.23 29.99
N GLY A 20 18.00 -14.79 29.01
CA GLY A 20 18.12 -13.47 28.38
C GLY A 20 19.28 -13.32 27.40
N ARG A 21 19.95 -14.42 27.01
CA ARG A 21 21.05 -14.42 26.04
C ARG A 21 20.77 -15.39 24.89
N TRP A 22 21.21 -15.03 23.69
CA TRP A 22 21.17 -15.92 22.54
C TRP A 22 22.31 -16.93 22.62
N VAL A 23 21.97 -18.22 22.63
CA VAL A 23 22.92 -19.34 22.69
C VAL A 23 22.88 -20.10 21.36
N SER A 24 24.06 -20.46 20.83
CA SER A 24 24.15 -21.24 19.59
C SER A 24 23.59 -22.65 19.80
N ALA A 25 22.71 -23.08 18.91
CA ALA A 25 22.17 -24.43 18.91
C ALA A 25 23.15 -25.46 18.31
N PHE A 26 24.23 -25.01 17.65
CA PHE A 26 25.19 -25.90 16.97
C PHE A 26 26.35 -26.38 17.87
N SER A 27 26.56 -25.77 19.04
CA SER A 27 27.74 -26.03 19.88
C SER A 27 27.58 -27.18 20.89
N GLU A 28 26.36 -27.66 21.18
CA GLU A 28 26.10 -28.65 22.24
C GLU A 28 25.12 -29.75 21.82
N SER A 29 25.39 -31.00 22.23
CA SER A 29 24.49 -32.14 22.01
C SER A 29 23.39 -32.20 23.07
N GLY A 30 22.12 -32.24 22.65
CA GLY A 30 20.96 -32.35 23.55
C GLY A 30 20.08 -31.10 23.68
N ASN A 31 20.27 -30.10 22.81
CA ASN A 31 19.49 -28.87 22.80
C ASN A 31 18.00 -29.11 22.53
N SER A 32 17.14 -28.26 23.09
CA SER A 32 15.69 -28.22 22.82
C SER A 32 15.36 -27.78 21.39
N VAL A 33 16.35 -27.41 20.58
CA VAL A 33 16.19 -26.91 19.21
C VAL A 33 16.97 -27.78 18.24
N SER A 34 16.36 -28.10 17.10
CA SER A 34 17.00 -28.78 15.98
C SER A 34 16.58 -28.17 14.64
N ILE A 35 17.42 -28.33 13.63
CA ILE A 35 17.13 -27.93 12.25
C ILE A 35 17.36 -29.11 11.31
N ALA A 36 16.39 -29.38 10.45
CA ALA A 36 16.52 -30.30 9.33
C ALA A 36 16.65 -29.49 8.03
N LEU A 37 17.62 -29.85 7.19
CA LEU A 37 17.88 -29.19 5.91
C LEU A 37 17.67 -30.17 4.76
N LYS A 38 17.08 -29.69 3.68
CA LYS A 38 16.95 -30.43 2.42
C LYS A 38 17.39 -29.54 1.26
N GLU A 39 18.51 -29.92 0.66
CA GLU A 39 19.16 -29.17 -0.41
C GLU A 39 18.46 -29.36 -1.77
N HIS A 40 18.38 -28.26 -2.51
CA HIS A 40 17.97 -28.19 -3.92
C HIS A 40 19.00 -27.35 -4.69
N PRO A 41 18.96 -27.31 -6.04
CA PRO A 41 19.97 -26.60 -6.82
C PRO A 41 20.14 -25.10 -6.49
N ASP A 42 19.04 -24.42 -6.16
CA ASP A 42 18.97 -22.96 -6.02
C ASP A 42 18.30 -22.49 -4.71
N TYR A 43 17.94 -23.43 -3.82
CA TYR A 43 17.49 -23.14 -2.45
C TYR A 43 17.68 -24.33 -1.51
N VAL A 44 17.50 -24.12 -0.22
CA VAL A 44 17.45 -25.16 0.82
C VAL A 44 16.13 -25.03 1.57
N ASP A 45 15.32 -26.09 1.58
CA ASP A 45 14.19 -26.18 2.51
C ASP A 45 14.73 -26.44 3.91
N TYR A 46 14.15 -25.76 4.92
CA TYR A 46 14.46 -26.03 6.31
C TYR A 46 13.20 -26.30 7.13
N ALA A 47 13.36 -27.08 8.20
CA ALA A 47 12.40 -27.21 9.28
C ALA A 47 13.13 -27.03 10.62
N VAL A 48 12.75 -26.01 11.38
CA VAL A 48 13.24 -25.77 12.74
C VAL A 48 12.21 -26.34 13.72
N THR A 49 12.65 -27.26 14.57
CA THR A 49 11.82 -27.87 15.61
C THR A 49 12.30 -27.42 16.98
N LEU A 50 11.38 -26.88 17.77
CA LEU A 50 11.58 -26.55 19.18
C LEU A 50 10.80 -27.55 20.04
N ASN A 51 11.47 -28.14 21.01
CA ASN A 51 10.91 -28.98 22.06
C ASN A 51 11.52 -28.59 23.41
N SER A 52 11.09 -27.44 23.93
CA SER A 52 11.51 -26.90 25.22
C SER A 52 10.45 -27.15 26.30
N GLU A 53 10.88 -27.23 27.55
CA GLU A 53 9.98 -27.21 28.71
C GLU A 53 9.59 -25.77 29.12
N GLU A 54 10.43 -24.80 28.79
CA GLU A 54 10.22 -23.36 29.04
C GLU A 54 9.93 -22.60 27.74
N GLU A 55 9.16 -21.52 27.85
CA GLU A 55 8.93 -20.58 26.74
C GLU A 55 10.25 -19.93 26.31
N THR A 56 10.55 -19.99 25.01
CA THR A 56 11.75 -19.38 24.42
C THR A 56 11.46 -18.85 23.01
N LYS A 57 12.46 -18.22 22.39
CA LYS A 57 12.47 -17.80 20.99
C LYS A 57 13.64 -18.48 20.30
N VAL A 58 13.46 -18.85 19.04
CA VAL A 58 14.51 -19.41 18.19
C VAL A 58 14.74 -18.46 17.03
N ARG A 59 16.00 -18.25 16.65
CA ARG A 59 16.39 -17.38 15.54
C ARG A 59 17.24 -18.18 14.56
N LEU A 60 16.90 -18.08 13.28
CA LEU A 60 17.73 -18.56 12.18
C LEU A 60 18.22 -17.34 11.39
N SER A 61 19.53 -17.16 11.35
CA SER A 61 20.21 -16.08 10.63
C SER A 61 20.94 -16.66 9.43
N ALA A 62 20.99 -15.91 8.33
CA ALA A 62 21.80 -16.21 7.16
C ALA A 62 22.57 -14.96 6.72
N SER A 63 23.83 -15.16 6.33
CA SER A 63 24.70 -14.12 5.82
C SER A 63 25.54 -14.63 4.65
N PRO A 64 25.79 -13.81 3.61
CA PRO A 64 26.72 -14.16 2.56
C PRO A 64 28.16 -14.15 3.13
N ALA A 65 28.95 -15.18 2.82
CA ALA A 65 30.33 -15.28 3.33
C ALA A 65 31.24 -14.12 2.84
N GLU A 66 30.92 -13.52 1.69
CA GLU A 66 31.68 -12.42 1.10
C GLU A 66 30.74 -11.38 0.46
N SER A 67 30.49 -10.26 1.14
CA SER A 67 29.84 -9.07 0.57
C SER A 67 30.26 -7.79 1.28
N ARG A 68 30.46 -6.70 0.52
CA ARG A 68 30.80 -5.36 1.05
C ARG A 68 29.67 -4.34 0.96
N LYS A 69 28.63 -4.60 0.16
CA LYS A 69 27.48 -3.70 -0.03
C LYS A 69 26.21 -4.52 -0.11
N ALA A 70 25.37 -4.42 0.91
CA ALA A 70 24.06 -5.06 0.96
C ALA A 70 22.96 -4.01 0.81
N PHE A 71 21.92 -4.36 0.05
CA PHE A 71 20.63 -3.68 0.10
C PHE A 71 19.62 -4.64 0.72
N HIS A 72 19.23 -4.37 1.96
CA HIS A 72 18.27 -5.19 2.70
C HIS A 72 16.86 -4.95 2.20
N VAL A 73 16.06 -6.01 2.11
CA VAL A 73 14.63 -5.92 1.78
C VAL A 73 13.83 -6.80 2.73
N ILE A 74 12.87 -6.19 3.42
CA ILE A 74 11.72 -6.86 4.02
C ILE A 74 10.49 -6.24 3.35
N PRO A 75 9.74 -6.99 2.51
CA PRO A 75 8.58 -6.45 1.79
C PRO A 75 7.67 -5.63 2.72
N CYS A 76 7.30 -4.42 2.27
CA CYS A 76 6.52 -3.41 3.01
C CYS A 76 7.19 -2.73 4.22
N CYS A 77 8.37 -3.17 4.67
CA CYS A 77 8.99 -2.69 5.92
C CYS A 77 10.34 -2.01 5.72
N ILE A 78 11.24 -2.62 4.94
CA ILE A 78 12.63 -2.19 4.77
C ILE A 78 13.00 -2.29 3.29
N TYR A 79 13.55 -1.20 2.75
CA TYR A 79 14.16 -1.09 1.43
C TYR A 79 15.46 -0.30 1.57
N GLY A 80 16.58 -1.01 1.73
CA GLY A 80 17.86 -0.40 2.09
C GLY A 80 17.81 0.23 3.47
N ASP A 81 18.05 1.54 3.53
CA ASP A 81 17.95 2.36 4.74
C ASP A 81 16.60 3.11 4.85
N ASN A 82 15.63 2.79 3.97
CA ASN A 82 14.36 3.50 3.82
C ASN A 82 14.51 4.99 3.44
N ASN A 83 15.52 5.32 2.63
CA ASN A 83 15.80 6.67 2.14
C ASN A 83 16.20 7.65 3.27
N ALA A 84 16.98 7.16 4.25
CA ALA A 84 17.28 7.85 5.50
C ALA A 84 17.84 9.30 5.36
N ALA A 85 18.41 9.64 4.20
CA ALA A 85 18.98 10.96 3.92
C ALA A 85 17.93 12.05 3.63
N GLU A 86 16.76 11.70 3.11
CA GLU A 86 15.77 12.66 2.60
C GLU A 86 14.50 12.73 3.46
N VAL A 87 14.37 11.81 4.40
CA VAL A 87 13.16 11.60 5.18
C VAL A 87 13.11 12.45 6.44
N HIS A 88 11.90 12.67 6.95
CA HIS A 88 11.71 13.31 8.26
C HIS A 88 12.11 12.34 9.38
N ALA A 89 13.10 12.72 10.19
CA ALA A 89 13.56 11.91 11.32
C ALA A 89 12.42 11.65 12.33
N GLY A 90 12.49 10.51 13.02
CA GLY A 90 11.53 10.15 14.08
C GLY A 90 10.15 9.69 13.62
N GLU A 91 9.94 9.40 12.33
CA GLU A 91 8.62 9.04 11.83
C GLU A 91 8.44 7.55 11.50
N PHE A 92 9.48 6.80 11.14
CA PHE A 92 9.37 5.39 10.73
C PHE A 92 10.73 4.68 10.74
N PRO A 93 10.76 3.33 10.76
CA PRO A 93 11.98 2.54 10.86
C PRO A 93 13.02 2.85 9.78
N LEU A 94 14.25 3.12 10.20
CA LEU A 94 15.45 3.31 9.39
C LEU A 94 16.49 2.27 9.81
N LEU A 95 16.99 1.49 8.85
CA LEU A 95 18.08 0.54 9.07
C LEU A 95 19.42 1.24 8.85
N CYS A 96 20.13 1.58 9.92
CA CYS A 96 21.38 2.34 9.84
C CYS A 96 22.34 2.04 11.01
N GLU A 97 23.64 2.30 10.82
CA GLU A 97 24.68 2.08 11.85
C GLU A 97 24.66 3.16 12.95
N GLU A 98 24.15 4.34 12.62
CA GLU A 98 24.10 5.48 13.53
C GLU A 98 22.91 5.35 14.50
N GLU A 99 23.14 4.63 15.60
CA GLU A 99 22.22 4.61 16.74
C GLU A 99 22.28 5.99 17.45
N GLY A 100 21.20 6.76 17.34
CA GLY A 100 21.08 8.13 17.88
C GLY A 100 19.93 8.27 18.89
N GLU A 101 19.52 9.51 19.19
CA GLU A 101 18.33 9.78 20.03
C GLU A 101 17.00 9.39 19.33
N ASP A 102 17.03 9.21 18.01
CA ASP A 102 15.88 8.78 17.21
C ASP A 102 15.62 7.28 17.39
N VAL A 103 14.53 6.95 18.10
CA VAL A 103 14.10 5.58 18.40
C VAL A 103 13.78 4.74 17.17
N PHE A 104 13.60 5.37 16.00
CA PHE A 104 13.38 4.67 14.74
C PHE A 104 14.67 4.42 13.94
N ARG A 105 15.85 4.74 14.48
CA ARG A 105 17.14 4.39 13.87
C ARG A 105 17.77 3.21 14.61
N ALA A 106 18.01 2.12 13.89
CA ALA A 106 18.63 0.94 14.47
C ALA A 106 19.44 0.16 13.44
N SER A 107 20.50 -0.49 13.92
CA SER A 107 21.33 -1.41 13.12
C SER A 107 20.63 -2.75 12.85
N ARG A 108 19.55 -3.03 13.59
CA ARG A 108 18.72 -4.22 13.48
C ARG A 108 17.25 -3.85 13.61
N TRP A 109 16.42 -4.44 12.77
CA TRP A 109 14.96 -4.40 12.87
C TRP A 109 14.37 -5.79 12.77
N GLU A 110 13.49 -6.15 13.70
CA GLU A 110 12.67 -7.36 13.63
C GLU A 110 11.18 -6.97 13.68
N PHE A 111 10.39 -7.59 12.80
CA PHE A 111 8.95 -7.40 12.70
C PHE A 111 8.25 -8.75 12.75
N ARG A 112 6.94 -8.76 13.06
CA ARG A 112 6.12 -9.94 12.73
C ARG A 112 6.22 -10.24 11.23
N ALA A 113 6.38 -11.52 10.89
CA ALA A 113 6.46 -12.01 9.52
C ALA A 113 5.20 -11.68 8.71
N ASP A 114 4.03 -11.60 9.36
CA ASP A 114 2.76 -11.26 8.74
C ASP A 114 2.56 -9.76 8.43
N ARG A 115 3.52 -8.92 8.84
CA ARG A 115 3.62 -7.52 8.42
C ARG A 115 4.17 -7.36 7.00
N ALA A 116 4.92 -8.34 6.53
CA ALA A 116 5.45 -8.34 5.17
C ALA A 116 4.46 -8.98 4.19
N ALA A 117 4.29 -8.36 3.02
CA ALA A 117 3.45 -8.87 1.93
C ALA A 117 3.89 -10.26 1.43
N MET A 118 5.15 -10.60 1.66
CA MET A 118 5.69 -11.96 1.61
C MET A 118 6.57 -12.16 2.85
N PRO A 119 6.40 -13.25 3.65
CA PRO A 119 7.07 -13.43 4.94
C PRO A 119 8.53 -13.86 4.75
N LEU A 120 9.37 -12.91 4.32
CA LEU A 120 10.79 -13.11 4.07
C LEU A 120 11.62 -11.90 4.50
N SER A 121 12.91 -12.15 4.70
CA SER A 121 13.96 -11.13 4.78
C SER A 121 15.04 -11.44 3.76
N ALA A 122 15.49 -10.43 3.02
CA ALA A 122 16.42 -10.59 1.91
C ALA A 122 17.58 -9.59 1.94
N ILE A 123 18.70 -10.00 1.36
CA ILE A 123 19.89 -9.20 1.11
C ILE A 123 20.18 -9.26 -0.38
N CYS A 124 20.12 -8.11 -1.05
CA CYS A 124 20.55 -7.95 -2.42
C CYS A 124 22.03 -7.52 -2.45
N THR A 125 22.84 -8.23 -3.22
CA THR A 125 24.27 -7.96 -3.45
C THR A 125 24.56 -7.88 -4.95
N GLU A 126 25.77 -7.48 -5.35
CA GLU A 126 26.17 -7.52 -6.76
C GLU A 126 26.15 -8.95 -7.37
N LYS A 127 26.24 -9.99 -6.55
CA LYS A 127 26.25 -11.40 -7.00
C LYS A 127 24.83 -11.97 -7.15
N GLY A 128 23.83 -11.36 -6.53
CA GLY A 128 22.47 -11.88 -6.46
C GLY A 128 21.80 -11.62 -5.12
N VAL A 129 20.70 -12.34 -4.88
CA VAL A 129 19.82 -12.15 -3.72
C VAL A 129 19.84 -13.39 -2.83
N LEU A 130 20.23 -13.20 -1.57
CA LEU A 130 20.04 -14.15 -0.48
C LEU A 130 18.69 -13.81 0.20
N ALA A 131 17.85 -14.80 0.46
CA ALA A 131 16.64 -14.58 1.25
C ALA A 131 16.34 -15.76 2.17
N VAL A 132 15.76 -15.47 3.33
CA VAL A 132 15.22 -16.46 4.25
C VAL A 132 13.71 -16.21 4.38
N THR A 133 12.91 -17.23 4.07
CA THR A 133 11.44 -17.18 4.17
C THR A 133 10.98 -17.98 5.37
N VAL A 134 9.82 -17.65 5.94
CA VAL A 134 9.26 -18.35 7.09
C VAL A 134 7.76 -18.51 6.94
N ASP A 135 7.21 -19.62 7.40
CA ASP A 135 5.77 -19.70 7.66
C ASP A 135 5.40 -18.62 8.69
N PRO A 136 4.43 -17.73 8.40
CA PRO A 136 4.19 -16.56 9.25
C PRO A 136 3.64 -16.92 10.64
N TYR A 137 3.20 -18.16 10.83
CA TYR A 137 2.64 -18.63 12.09
C TYR A 137 3.14 -20.03 12.46
N THR A 138 3.43 -20.23 13.73
CA THR A 138 3.73 -21.52 14.34
C THR A 138 2.52 -22.01 15.15
N LEU A 139 2.22 -23.31 15.10
CA LEU A 139 1.30 -23.95 16.06
C LEU A 139 2.09 -24.37 17.31
N SER A 140 1.90 -23.64 18.41
CA SER A 140 2.57 -23.89 19.68
C SER A 140 1.75 -24.82 20.58
N GLY A 141 2.35 -25.89 21.11
CA GLY A 141 1.72 -26.74 22.14
C GLY A 141 1.80 -26.13 23.54
N SER A 142 0.79 -26.33 24.38
CA SER A 142 0.77 -25.80 25.77
C SER A 142 1.89 -26.39 26.62
N ALA A 143 2.58 -25.53 27.40
CA ALA A 143 3.46 -25.98 28.48
C ALA A 143 2.66 -26.83 29.48
N ALA A 144 3.23 -27.95 29.92
CA ALA A 144 2.61 -28.76 30.96
C ALA A 144 2.71 -28.01 32.31
N GLY A 145 1.60 -27.43 32.76
CA GLY A 145 1.44 -26.96 34.14
C GLY A 145 1.51 -25.44 34.32
N ALA A 146 0.41 -24.75 34.04
CA ALA A 146 0.09 -23.49 34.70
C ALA A 146 -1.23 -23.69 35.47
N SER A 147 -1.13 -23.92 36.78
CA SER A 147 -2.27 -23.94 37.69
C SER A 147 -2.94 -22.57 37.70
N SER A 148 -4.25 -22.55 37.44
CA SER A 148 -5.11 -21.37 37.55
C SER A 148 -5.02 -20.72 38.93
N ALA A 149 -4.39 -19.55 39.03
CA ALA A 149 -4.56 -18.66 40.18
C ALA A 149 -5.70 -17.68 39.88
N ASN A 150 -6.85 -17.91 40.52
CA ASN A 150 -7.96 -16.96 40.56
C ASN A 150 -7.49 -15.64 41.20
N MET A 151 -7.68 -14.51 40.51
CA MET A 151 -7.61 -13.18 41.14
C MET A 151 -9.03 -12.65 41.40
N ASN A 152 -9.33 -12.49 42.69
CA ASN A 152 -10.48 -11.75 43.20
C ASN A 152 -10.27 -10.25 42.98
N TRP A 153 -11.30 -9.58 42.48
CA TRP A 153 -11.35 -8.12 42.38
C TRP A 153 -11.69 -7.53 43.76
N ASN A 154 -10.78 -6.71 44.31
CA ASN A 154 -11.13 -5.81 45.41
C ASN A 154 -11.11 -4.36 44.92
N ALA A 155 -12.21 -3.67 45.18
CA ALA A 155 -12.44 -2.27 44.84
C ALA A 155 -11.62 -1.34 45.75
N ALA A 156 -10.59 -0.70 45.19
CA ALA A 156 -10.12 0.63 45.57
C ALA A 156 -9.06 1.08 44.53
N GLY A 157 -9.33 2.19 43.85
CA GLY A 157 -8.51 2.68 42.75
C GLY A 157 -7.09 3.11 43.15
N LYS A 158 -6.13 2.73 42.31
CA LYS A 158 -4.94 3.49 41.86
C LYS A 158 -4.22 2.70 40.76
N ALA A 159 -3.76 3.39 39.72
CA ALA A 159 -3.13 2.81 38.54
C ALA A 159 -1.66 2.39 38.77
N SER A 160 -1.23 1.31 38.10
CA SER A 160 0.17 1.05 37.71
C SER A 160 0.24 0.09 36.52
N GLU A 161 1.41 0.06 35.89
CA GLU A 161 1.83 -0.44 34.57
C GLU A 161 1.57 -1.93 34.26
N THR A 162 1.73 -2.24 32.96
CA THR A 162 1.68 -3.54 32.24
C THR A 162 0.28 -4.08 31.92
N ALA A 163 -0.31 -3.55 30.84
CA ALA A 163 -1.41 -4.23 30.17
C ALA A 163 -0.82 -5.32 29.23
N SER A 164 -0.60 -6.52 29.77
CA SER A 164 -0.45 -7.71 28.94
C SER A 164 -1.75 -7.92 28.17
N VAL A 165 -1.66 -7.97 26.84
CA VAL A 165 -2.79 -8.29 25.95
C VAL A 165 -3.27 -9.70 26.28
N SER A 166 -4.36 -9.82 27.04
CA SER A 166 -5.00 -11.10 27.30
C SER A 166 -6.11 -11.33 26.26
N ALA A 167 -5.82 -12.19 25.29
CA ALA A 167 -6.86 -12.80 24.47
C ALA A 167 -7.65 -13.76 25.35
N ALA A 168 -8.89 -13.40 25.70
CA ALA A 168 -9.76 -14.24 26.50
C ALA A 168 -10.37 -15.37 25.64
N GLY A 169 -10.12 -16.63 26.01
CA GLY A 169 -11.16 -17.67 25.96
C GLY A 169 -10.86 -19.01 25.26
N LYS A 170 -10.32 -19.95 26.06
CA LYS A 170 -10.60 -21.41 26.12
C LYS A 170 -9.77 -22.44 25.34
N ALA A 171 -9.47 -23.48 26.13
CA ALA A 171 -9.12 -24.88 25.86
C ALA A 171 -7.62 -25.23 25.76
N SER A 172 -7.25 -26.30 26.47
CA SER A 172 -6.03 -27.07 26.24
C SER A 172 -5.94 -27.41 24.75
N GLY A 173 -5.12 -26.68 24.02
CA GLY A 173 -5.10 -26.70 22.56
C GLY A 173 -3.94 -25.86 22.05
N THR A 174 -3.47 -26.18 20.84
CA THR A 174 -2.36 -25.51 20.18
C THR A 174 -2.69 -24.04 19.91
N ALA A 175 -1.86 -23.11 20.36
CA ALA A 175 -1.99 -21.67 20.09
C ALA A 175 -1.31 -21.32 18.76
N VAL A 176 -1.90 -20.42 17.98
CA VAL A 176 -1.26 -19.86 16.77
C VAL A 176 -0.38 -18.69 17.21
N VAL A 177 0.93 -18.82 17.03
CA VAL A 177 1.92 -17.80 17.44
C VAL A 177 2.54 -17.17 16.18
N PRO A 178 2.54 -15.83 16.02
CA PRO A 178 3.23 -15.18 14.92
C PRO A 178 4.74 -15.42 14.97
N ASN A 179 5.36 -15.61 13.82
CA ASN A 179 6.81 -15.69 13.65
C ASN A 179 7.38 -14.33 13.24
N GLY A 180 8.70 -14.17 13.30
CA GLY A 180 9.40 -12.92 13.00
C GLY A 180 10.25 -12.98 11.73
N VAL A 181 10.48 -11.82 11.12
CA VAL A 181 11.48 -11.57 10.07
C VAL A 181 12.36 -10.39 10.49
N PHE A 182 13.65 -10.45 10.22
CA PHE A 182 14.56 -9.37 10.61
C PHE A 182 15.67 -9.09 9.59
N ALA A 183 16.16 -7.86 9.62
CA ALA A 183 17.33 -7.38 8.91
C ALA A 183 18.31 -6.79 9.93
N GLU A 184 19.60 -7.08 9.77
CA GLU A 184 20.67 -6.60 10.63
C GLU A 184 21.91 -6.26 9.80
N LEU A 185 22.49 -5.09 10.09
CA LEU A 185 23.70 -4.62 9.45
C LEU A 185 24.94 -5.37 9.96
N PRO A 186 25.97 -5.56 9.11
CA PRO A 186 26.01 -5.12 7.71
C PRO A 186 25.23 -6.05 6.77
N ASN A 187 25.26 -7.37 6.99
CA ASN A 187 24.83 -8.36 5.99
C ASN A 187 24.12 -9.58 6.60
N VAL A 188 23.18 -9.39 7.54
CA VAL A 188 22.42 -10.49 8.14
C VAL A 188 20.93 -10.33 7.86
N CYS A 189 20.33 -11.36 7.29
CA CYS A 189 18.88 -11.50 7.20
C CYS A 189 18.46 -12.76 7.93
N GLY A 190 17.25 -12.80 8.46
CA GLY A 190 16.79 -14.01 9.10
C GLY A 190 15.36 -13.93 9.59
N ILE A 191 15.02 -14.96 10.37
CA ILE A 191 13.68 -15.23 10.85
C ILE A 191 13.72 -15.66 12.31
N SER A 192 12.59 -15.52 12.98
CA SER A 192 12.38 -15.99 14.36
C SER A 192 11.17 -16.94 14.42
N MET A 193 11.28 -17.99 15.22
CA MET A 193 10.14 -18.79 15.69
C MET A 193 9.61 -18.16 16.98
N GLY A 194 8.36 -17.69 16.95
CA GLY A 194 7.97 -16.53 17.76
C GLY A 194 8.48 -15.23 17.13
N TYR A 195 8.35 -14.09 17.80
CA TYR A 195 8.86 -12.83 17.28
C TYR A 195 9.21 -11.84 18.39
N THR A 196 9.99 -10.83 18.03
CA THR A 196 10.17 -9.59 18.80
C THR A 196 10.03 -8.43 17.85
N ASN A 197 9.21 -7.42 18.18
CA ASN A 197 9.30 -6.14 17.50
C ASN A 197 10.49 -5.37 18.08
N ASP A 198 11.64 -5.49 17.43
CA ASP A 198 12.94 -5.03 17.91
C ASP A 198 13.45 -3.87 17.01
N PRO A 199 13.98 -2.78 17.59
CA PRO A 199 14.12 -2.50 19.02
C PRO A 199 12.82 -2.02 19.70
N ILE A 200 11.84 -1.60 18.89
CA ILE A 200 10.54 -1.09 19.34
C ILE A 200 9.42 -1.55 18.42
N SER A 201 8.18 -1.52 18.90
CA SER A 201 7.02 -1.73 18.04
C SER A 201 6.73 -0.47 17.23
N PHE A 202 6.97 -0.54 15.92
CA PHE A 202 6.49 0.50 15.01
C PHE A 202 5.00 0.32 14.75
N ILE A 203 4.16 1.05 15.51
CA ILE A 203 2.71 0.97 15.37
C ILE A 203 2.24 1.95 14.28
N ASN A 204 2.58 3.22 14.39
CA ASN A 204 2.26 4.23 13.39
C ASN A 204 3.37 5.29 13.32
N LYS A 205 3.27 6.19 12.34
CA LYS A 205 4.15 7.35 12.28
C LYS A 205 4.09 8.16 13.58
N ARG A 206 5.25 8.49 14.14
CA ARG A 206 5.42 9.30 15.36
C ARG A 206 5.01 8.65 16.68
N THR A 207 4.42 7.45 16.70
CA THR A 207 4.09 6.73 17.95
C THR A 207 4.90 5.45 18.08
N PRO A 208 6.07 5.50 18.73
CA PRO A 208 6.78 4.28 19.12
C PRO A 208 5.97 3.54 20.20
N GLY A 209 5.74 2.25 20.00
CA GLY A 209 5.18 1.36 21.01
C GLY A 209 6.28 0.60 21.76
N PRO A 210 6.00 0.08 22.97
CA PRO A 210 6.92 -0.84 23.62
C PRO A 210 7.18 -2.05 22.71
N SER A 211 8.39 -2.61 22.75
CA SER A 211 8.71 -3.87 22.06
C SER A 211 7.71 -4.96 22.51
N THR A 212 6.98 -5.52 21.54
CA THR A 212 6.08 -6.66 21.76
C THR A 212 6.76 -7.95 21.33
N GLU A 213 6.40 -9.06 21.95
CA GLU A 213 7.02 -10.34 21.68
C GLU A 213 6.04 -11.49 21.85
N ALA A 214 6.36 -12.62 21.21
CA ALA A 214 5.71 -13.89 21.47
C ALA A 214 6.73 -15.01 21.53
N PHE A 215 6.56 -15.88 22.52
CA PHE A 215 7.43 -17.03 22.78
C PHE A 215 6.74 -18.33 22.38
N VAL A 216 7.53 -19.38 22.22
CA VAL A 216 7.06 -20.73 21.86
C VAL A 216 7.69 -21.74 22.82
N CYS A 217 6.94 -22.78 23.20
CA CYS A 217 7.46 -23.92 23.98
C CYS A 217 7.80 -25.10 23.08
N LYS A 218 6.84 -25.48 22.24
CA LYS A 218 6.92 -26.65 21.36
C LYS A 218 6.29 -26.32 20.03
N GLY A 219 6.99 -26.58 18.94
CA GLY A 219 6.45 -26.36 17.61
C GLY A 219 7.46 -26.67 16.51
N GLU A 220 7.01 -26.53 15.28
CA GLU A 220 7.82 -26.62 14.08
C GLU A 220 7.51 -25.41 13.21
N VAL A 221 8.56 -24.79 12.65
CA VAL A 221 8.44 -23.75 11.64
C VAL A 221 9.25 -24.14 10.41
N LYS A 222 8.67 -23.91 9.23
CA LYS A 222 9.29 -24.22 7.94
C LYS A 222 9.55 -22.96 7.14
N GLY A 223 10.47 -23.08 6.21
CA GLY A 223 10.82 -22.01 5.30
C GLY A 223 11.90 -22.45 4.33
N ARG A 224 12.42 -21.47 3.59
CA ARG A 224 13.47 -21.69 2.59
C ARG A 224 14.58 -20.67 2.75
N ILE A 225 15.80 -21.12 2.49
CA ILE A 225 16.95 -20.25 2.24
C ILE A 225 17.20 -20.27 0.74
N TYR A 226 17.07 -19.12 0.10
CA TYR A 226 17.30 -18.94 -1.33
C TYR A 226 18.65 -18.28 -1.59
N PHE A 227 19.28 -18.64 -2.71
CA PHE A 227 20.22 -17.76 -3.36
C PHE A 227 19.94 -17.72 -4.86
N VAL A 228 19.48 -16.56 -5.34
CA VAL A 228 19.19 -16.35 -6.76
C VAL A 228 20.28 -15.43 -7.35
N PRO A 229 21.10 -15.91 -8.30
CA PRO A 229 22.15 -15.11 -8.91
C PRO A 229 21.60 -13.87 -9.63
N ALA A 230 22.39 -12.79 -9.65
CA ALA A 230 22.08 -11.61 -10.43
C ALA A 230 21.99 -11.95 -11.92
N ARG A 231 20.81 -11.77 -12.52
CA ARG A 231 20.58 -11.96 -13.96
C ARG A 231 20.98 -10.75 -14.79
N ASP A 232 20.92 -9.58 -14.16
CA ASP A 232 21.36 -8.30 -14.69
C ASP A 232 22.40 -7.73 -13.71
N ALA A 233 23.61 -7.49 -14.19
CA ALA A 233 24.71 -6.99 -13.37
C ALA A 233 24.49 -5.53 -12.94
N ASP A 234 23.75 -4.75 -13.74
CA ASP A 234 23.42 -3.36 -13.44
C ASP A 234 22.22 -3.28 -12.48
N ASN A 235 21.32 -4.28 -12.53
CA ASN A 235 20.10 -4.35 -11.72
C ASN A 235 19.99 -5.67 -10.93
N PRO A 236 20.95 -6.01 -10.05
CA PRO A 236 20.99 -7.33 -9.38
C PRO A 236 19.79 -7.57 -8.46
N ARG A 237 19.19 -6.49 -7.94
CA ARG A 237 18.02 -6.49 -7.03
C ARG A 237 16.77 -7.09 -7.65
N LEU A 238 16.62 -7.00 -8.98
CA LEU A 238 15.45 -7.57 -9.70
C LEU A 238 15.31 -9.09 -9.50
N SER A 239 16.40 -9.79 -9.16
CA SER A 239 16.36 -11.22 -8.89
C SER A 239 15.51 -11.58 -7.67
N LEU A 240 15.20 -10.61 -6.79
CA LEU A 240 14.27 -10.77 -5.66
C LEU A 240 12.87 -11.18 -6.14
N HIS A 241 12.40 -10.63 -7.27
CA HIS A 241 11.04 -10.90 -7.77
C HIS A 241 10.82 -12.38 -8.15
N GLU A 242 11.89 -13.09 -8.52
CA GLU A 242 11.82 -14.53 -8.72
C GLU A 242 11.50 -15.29 -7.42
N ILE A 243 12.09 -14.86 -6.29
CA ILE A 243 11.82 -15.45 -4.97
C ILE A 243 10.38 -15.14 -4.57
N ILE A 244 9.93 -13.90 -4.76
CA ILE A 244 8.55 -13.48 -4.47
C ILE A 244 7.54 -14.32 -5.24
N ARG A 245 7.78 -14.53 -6.54
CA ARG A 245 6.92 -15.37 -7.39
C ARG A 245 6.89 -16.83 -6.94
N ARG A 246 8.03 -17.39 -6.54
CA ARG A 246 8.11 -18.78 -6.04
C ARG A 246 7.36 -18.94 -4.72
N GLU A 247 7.50 -18.00 -3.79
CA GLU A 247 6.78 -18.05 -2.51
C GLU A 247 5.27 -17.80 -2.70
N TYR A 248 4.88 -16.92 -3.62
CA TYR A 248 3.49 -16.76 -4.02
C TYR A 248 2.90 -18.11 -4.46
N ALA A 249 3.56 -18.84 -5.36
CA ALA A 249 3.06 -20.13 -5.83
C ALA A 249 2.88 -21.20 -4.73
N LEU A 250 3.55 -21.06 -3.58
CA LEU A 250 3.41 -21.98 -2.44
C LEU A 250 2.31 -21.58 -1.46
N ARG A 251 2.07 -20.27 -1.32
CA ARG A 251 1.28 -19.68 -0.22
C ARG A 251 -0.04 -19.06 -0.69
N HIS A 252 -0.20 -18.89 -1.99
CA HIS A 252 -1.34 -18.24 -2.62
C HIS A 252 -2.66 -18.88 -2.19
N GLU A 253 -3.53 -18.06 -1.61
CA GLU A 253 -4.92 -18.38 -1.31
C GLU A 253 -5.75 -17.16 -1.68
N ARG A 254 -6.56 -17.25 -2.74
CA ARG A 254 -7.41 -16.14 -3.17
C ARG A 254 -8.58 -15.92 -2.21
N ALA A 255 -8.95 -14.65 -1.99
CA ALA A 255 -10.16 -14.29 -1.26
C ALA A 255 -11.43 -14.78 -1.99
N VAL A 256 -12.51 -15.00 -1.24
CA VAL A 256 -13.81 -15.41 -1.80
C VAL A 256 -14.84 -14.33 -1.50
N TYR A 257 -15.66 -14.03 -2.51
CA TYR A 257 -16.76 -13.07 -2.47
C TYR A 257 -17.98 -13.66 -3.20
N GLN A 258 -19.16 -13.09 -2.97
CA GLN A 258 -20.45 -13.59 -3.47
C GLN A 258 -21.18 -12.63 -4.41
N LYS A 259 -21.01 -11.32 -4.22
CA LYS A 259 -21.70 -10.27 -4.96
C LYS A 259 -21.12 -10.13 -6.36
N SER A 260 -21.95 -9.69 -7.30
CA SER A 260 -21.51 -9.35 -8.65
C SER A 260 -20.82 -7.98 -8.68
N PHE A 261 -20.00 -7.73 -9.70
CA PHE A 261 -19.43 -6.40 -9.93
C PHE A 261 -20.53 -5.34 -10.13
N ARG A 262 -21.61 -5.68 -10.83
CA ARG A 262 -22.76 -4.78 -11.00
C ARG A 262 -23.41 -4.40 -9.66
N ASP A 263 -23.53 -5.35 -8.73
CA ASP A 263 -24.00 -5.05 -7.36
C ASP A 263 -23.05 -4.09 -6.65
N ALA A 264 -21.73 -4.31 -6.77
CA ALA A 264 -20.71 -3.44 -6.19
C ALA A 264 -20.77 -2.01 -6.77
N VAL A 265 -20.86 -1.86 -8.09
CA VAL A 265 -21.03 -0.56 -8.79
C VAL A 265 -22.25 0.17 -8.23
N LYS A 266 -23.39 -0.53 -8.13
CA LYS A 266 -24.64 0.04 -7.58
C LYS A 266 -24.50 0.42 -6.10
N GLY A 267 -23.86 -0.41 -5.30
CA GLY A 267 -23.61 -0.14 -3.87
C GLY A 267 -22.74 1.10 -3.66
N CYS A 268 -21.63 1.18 -4.39
CA CYS A 268 -20.69 2.32 -4.31
C CYS A 268 -21.37 3.61 -4.76
N LEU A 269 -22.02 3.61 -5.93
CA LEU A 269 -22.74 4.78 -6.46
C LEU A 269 -23.79 5.30 -5.46
N ARG A 270 -24.58 4.39 -4.90
CA ARG A 270 -25.58 4.72 -3.89
C ARG A 270 -24.94 5.32 -2.63
N SER A 271 -23.80 4.78 -2.19
CA SER A 271 -23.11 5.26 -0.98
C SER A 271 -22.53 6.66 -1.19
N PHE A 272 -21.93 6.95 -2.35
CA PHE A 272 -21.50 8.31 -2.68
C PHE A 272 -22.68 9.29 -2.71
N ALA A 273 -23.77 8.95 -3.40
CA ALA A 273 -24.92 9.83 -3.54
C ALA A 273 -25.70 10.06 -2.23
N GLN A 274 -25.76 9.08 -1.34
CA GLN A 274 -26.59 9.13 -0.12
C GLN A 274 -25.83 9.47 1.17
N ILE A 275 -24.54 9.15 1.24
CA ILE A 275 -23.74 9.31 2.47
C ILE A 275 -22.73 10.44 2.32
N SER A 276 -21.98 10.45 1.22
CA SER A 276 -20.86 11.40 1.03
C SER A 276 -21.32 12.75 0.48
N TRP A 277 -22.39 12.81 -0.31
CA TRP A 277 -22.85 14.06 -0.91
C TRP A 277 -23.47 15.03 0.10
N ASN A 278 -22.98 16.28 0.11
CA ASN A 278 -23.55 17.39 0.88
C ASN A 278 -24.27 18.39 -0.07
N PRO A 279 -25.61 18.44 -0.07
CA PRO A 279 -26.37 19.32 -0.94
C PRO A 279 -26.29 20.81 -0.54
N GLU A 280 -25.91 21.14 0.69
CA GLU A 280 -25.79 22.55 1.13
C GLU A 280 -24.57 23.23 0.51
N THR A 281 -23.49 22.47 0.32
CA THR A 281 -22.23 22.97 -0.23
C THR A 281 -21.97 22.50 -1.65
N GLU A 282 -22.82 21.62 -2.19
CA GLU A 282 -22.65 20.96 -3.48
C GLU A 282 -21.27 20.29 -3.62
N GLU A 283 -20.82 19.64 -2.54
CA GLU A 283 -19.55 18.91 -2.50
C GLU A 283 -19.76 17.51 -1.94
N TYR A 284 -18.93 16.57 -2.40
CA TYR A 284 -18.76 15.30 -1.71
C TYR A 284 -17.92 15.48 -0.44
N THR A 285 -18.05 14.54 0.49
CA THR A 285 -17.45 14.64 1.83
C THR A 285 -16.76 13.36 2.25
N ASN A 286 -15.72 13.50 3.06
CA ASN A 286 -15.28 12.39 3.89
C ASN A 286 -16.23 12.25 5.07
N CYS A 287 -16.52 11.01 5.45
CA CYS A 287 -17.38 10.73 6.59
C CYS A 287 -16.67 9.89 7.66
N ASN A 288 -17.15 9.95 8.90
CA ASN A 288 -16.68 9.12 9.99
C ASN A 288 -17.82 8.76 10.95
N CYS A 289 -17.56 7.78 11.81
CA CYS A 289 -18.50 7.32 12.83
C CYS A 289 -17.72 6.77 14.04
N LEU A 290 -18.43 6.29 15.06
CA LEU A 290 -17.85 5.60 16.22
C LEU A 290 -18.83 4.55 16.76
N PRO A 291 -18.91 3.35 16.16
CA PRO A 291 -19.77 2.28 16.66
C PRO A 291 -19.21 1.66 17.96
N PRO A 292 -20.05 0.93 18.73
CA PRO A 292 -21.50 0.81 18.55
C PRO A 292 -22.32 2.05 18.97
N GLU A 293 -21.76 3.01 19.71
CA GLU A 293 -22.53 4.17 20.21
C GLU A 293 -23.08 5.07 19.10
N ASN A 294 -22.27 5.36 18.07
CA ASN A 294 -22.66 6.17 16.92
C ASN A 294 -22.23 5.48 15.60
N PRO A 295 -23.00 4.50 15.09
CA PRO A 295 -22.66 3.76 13.88
C PRO A 295 -23.02 4.50 12.58
N VAL A 296 -23.61 5.70 12.67
CA VAL A 296 -24.03 6.47 11.50
C VAL A 296 -22.87 7.30 11.01
N LEU A 297 -22.58 7.22 9.71
CA LEU A 297 -21.56 8.03 9.06
C LEU A 297 -22.02 9.48 8.96
N HIS A 298 -21.17 10.38 9.43
CA HIS A 298 -21.38 11.81 9.39
C HIS A 298 -20.26 12.52 8.60
N PRO A 299 -20.60 13.50 7.74
CA PRO A 299 -19.60 14.33 7.09
C PRO A 299 -18.73 15.07 8.10
N TRP A 300 -17.41 15.00 7.92
CA TRP A 300 -16.45 15.78 8.71
C TRP A 300 -15.56 16.69 7.86
N ARG A 301 -15.54 16.51 6.53
CA ARG A 301 -14.72 17.28 5.61
C ARG A 301 -15.35 17.38 4.23
N ASN A 302 -15.43 18.56 3.66
CA ASN A 302 -15.72 18.70 2.23
C ASN A 302 -14.49 18.34 1.41
N VAL A 303 -14.68 17.59 0.34
CA VAL A 303 -13.60 17.20 -0.57
C VAL A 303 -13.54 18.24 -1.69
N LYS A 304 -12.48 19.06 -1.67
CA LYS A 304 -12.26 20.16 -2.62
C LYS A 304 -11.03 19.97 -3.48
N GLU A 305 -10.17 19.02 -3.13
CA GLU A 305 -8.98 18.69 -3.89
C GLU A 305 -9.33 18.22 -5.31
N ILE A 306 -8.45 18.47 -6.27
CA ILE A 306 -8.68 18.09 -7.68
C ILE A 306 -8.28 16.64 -7.99
N GLY A 307 -7.30 16.09 -7.26
CA GLY A 307 -6.60 14.85 -7.60
C GLY A 307 -6.87 13.71 -6.63
N TRP A 308 -5.80 13.05 -6.17
CA TRP A 308 -5.81 11.86 -5.31
C TRP A 308 -6.77 11.92 -4.13
N THR A 309 -6.70 12.96 -3.29
CA THR A 309 -7.59 13.12 -2.11
C THR A 309 -8.93 13.75 -2.45
N GLY A 310 -9.26 13.83 -3.74
CA GLY A 310 -10.12 14.83 -4.33
C GLY A 310 -11.14 14.31 -5.34
N GLY A 311 -11.68 15.24 -6.14
CA GLY A 311 -12.76 14.97 -7.07
C GLY A 311 -12.36 14.17 -8.32
N GLY A 312 -11.11 14.27 -8.79
CA GLY A 312 -10.66 13.61 -10.01
C GLY A 312 -10.79 12.09 -9.96
N VAL A 313 -10.37 11.48 -8.86
CA VAL A 313 -10.45 10.02 -8.65
C VAL A 313 -11.89 9.51 -8.60
N LEU A 314 -12.85 10.33 -8.15
CA LEU A 314 -14.27 9.96 -8.13
C LEU A 314 -14.99 10.28 -9.46
N ALA A 315 -14.57 11.31 -10.17
CA ALA A 315 -15.26 11.79 -11.36
C ALA A 315 -15.31 10.75 -12.48
N TYR A 316 -14.20 10.05 -12.75
CA TYR A 316 -14.14 8.99 -13.76
C TYR A 316 -15.10 7.82 -13.47
N PRO A 317 -15.06 7.15 -12.29
CA PRO A 317 -15.97 6.03 -12.02
C PRO A 317 -17.44 6.45 -11.93
N LEU A 318 -17.76 7.71 -11.62
CA LEU A 318 -19.14 8.23 -11.74
C LEU A 318 -19.64 8.24 -13.20
N VAL A 319 -18.76 8.58 -14.16
CA VAL A 319 -19.08 8.50 -15.59
C VAL A 319 -19.32 7.05 -15.99
N LEU A 320 -18.40 6.14 -15.63
CA LEU A 320 -18.54 4.70 -15.94
C LEU A 320 -19.84 4.11 -15.36
N ALA A 321 -20.14 4.39 -14.10
CA ALA A 321 -21.34 3.85 -13.46
C ALA A 321 -22.64 4.34 -14.09
N GLY A 322 -22.66 5.57 -14.59
CA GLY A 322 -23.77 6.10 -15.39
C GLY A 322 -24.04 5.27 -16.64
N GLU A 323 -22.99 4.78 -17.29
CA GLU A 323 -23.07 3.92 -18.47
C GLU A 323 -23.48 2.49 -18.12
N ILE A 324 -22.82 1.90 -17.10
CA ILE A 324 -23.09 0.53 -16.66
C ILE A 324 -24.54 0.40 -16.18
N LEU A 325 -25.04 1.35 -15.39
CA LEU A 325 -26.36 1.26 -14.77
C LEU A 325 -27.49 1.93 -15.59
N GLY A 326 -27.16 2.74 -16.59
CA GLY A 326 -28.13 3.45 -17.42
C GLY A 326 -29.08 4.33 -16.60
N GLU A 327 -30.39 4.22 -16.85
CA GLU A 327 -31.42 5.00 -16.15
C GLU A 327 -31.44 4.78 -14.63
N GLU A 328 -31.05 3.59 -14.16
CA GLU A 328 -30.92 3.33 -12.73
C GLU A 328 -29.80 4.17 -12.11
N GLY A 329 -28.65 4.27 -12.79
CA GLY A 329 -27.52 5.09 -12.37
C GLY A 329 -27.88 6.57 -12.32
N LYS A 330 -28.54 7.07 -13.38
CA LYS A 330 -29.04 8.46 -13.43
C LYS A 330 -29.99 8.78 -12.28
N LYS A 331 -30.89 7.85 -11.95
CA LYS A 331 -31.82 8.01 -10.83
C LYS A 331 -31.11 8.01 -9.48
N LEU A 332 -30.08 7.18 -9.29
CA LEU A 332 -29.29 7.16 -8.06
C LEU A 332 -28.50 8.46 -7.88
N LEU A 333 -27.98 9.03 -8.97
CA LEU A 333 -27.22 10.29 -8.97
C LEU A 333 -28.06 11.56 -9.04
N SER A 334 -29.39 11.49 -9.21
CA SER A 334 -30.20 12.68 -9.53
C SER A 334 -30.17 13.80 -8.49
N GLY A 335 -29.65 13.53 -7.28
CA GLY A 335 -29.49 14.50 -6.20
C GLY A 335 -28.03 14.85 -5.87
N ALA A 336 -27.05 14.38 -6.64
CA ALA A 336 -25.62 14.58 -6.41
C ALA A 336 -24.89 14.99 -7.71
N ALA A 337 -23.67 15.52 -7.59
CA ALA A 337 -22.90 15.93 -8.77
C ALA A 337 -22.51 14.72 -9.64
N ALA A 338 -22.70 14.83 -10.95
CA ALA A 338 -22.16 13.87 -11.92
C ALA A 338 -20.66 14.09 -12.13
N GLY A 339 -19.95 13.05 -12.59
CA GLY A 339 -18.51 13.11 -12.84
C GLY A 339 -18.09 14.24 -13.79
N GLY A 340 -18.87 14.51 -14.85
CA GLY A 340 -18.60 15.64 -15.74
C GLY A 340 -18.66 17.00 -15.06
N GLN A 341 -19.60 17.21 -14.12
CA GLN A 341 -19.69 18.46 -13.36
C GLN A 341 -18.48 18.66 -12.46
N MET A 342 -17.90 17.56 -11.94
CA MET A 342 -16.67 17.61 -11.16
C MET A 342 -15.47 18.02 -12.03
N PHE A 343 -15.35 17.48 -13.24
CA PHE A 343 -14.30 17.90 -14.19
C PHE A 343 -14.46 19.34 -14.66
N ASP A 344 -15.69 19.85 -14.80
CA ASP A 344 -15.92 21.28 -15.05
C ASP A 344 -15.35 22.15 -13.92
N LYS A 345 -15.57 21.79 -12.65
CA LYS A 345 -14.97 22.48 -11.51
C LYS A 345 -13.43 22.41 -11.55
N ILE A 346 -12.86 21.21 -11.79
CA ILE A 346 -11.40 21.01 -11.84
C ILE A 346 -10.74 21.85 -12.95
N THR A 347 -11.34 21.90 -14.14
CA THR A 347 -10.76 22.65 -15.27
C THR A 347 -10.92 24.16 -15.12
N SER A 348 -11.87 24.62 -14.30
CA SER A 348 -12.09 26.03 -14.02
C SER A 348 -10.97 26.69 -13.21
N VAL A 349 -10.15 25.91 -12.50
CA VAL A 349 -9.08 26.40 -11.63
C VAL A 349 -7.69 26.36 -12.28
N PHE A 350 -7.62 26.33 -13.61
CA PHE A 350 -6.36 26.51 -14.34
C PHE A 350 -5.76 27.89 -14.10
N HIS A 351 -4.47 27.92 -13.75
CA HIS A 351 -3.74 29.15 -13.46
C HIS A 351 -2.67 29.42 -14.53
N GLU A 352 -2.75 30.58 -15.18
CA GLU A 352 -1.92 30.92 -16.34
C GLU A 352 -0.44 31.13 -15.98
N ASP A 353 -0.13 31.70 -14.81
CA ASP A 353 1.27 32.03 -14.45
C ASP A 353 2.09 30.77 -14.16
N SER A 354 1.53 29.80 -13.41
CA SER A 354 2.16 28.50 -13.18
C SER A 354 1.99 27.56 -14.37
N GLY A 355 0.95 27.76 -15.19
CA GLY A 355 0.57 26.87 -16.27
C GLY A 355 -0.01 25.53 -15.79
N LEU A 356 -0.45 25.45 -14.53
CA LEU A 356 -0.98 24.25 -13.88
C LEU A 356 -2.38 24.51 -13.31
N LEU A 357 -3.10 23.44 -12.96
CA LEU A 357 -4.34 23.53 -12.18
C LEU A 357 -4.02 23.81 -10.71
N PHE A 358 -4.77 24.69 -10.05
CA PHE A 358 -4.74 24.76 -8.59
C PHE A 358 -5.19 23.44 -7.96
N ASP A 359 -4.56 23.07 -6.85
CA ASP A 359 -4.77 21.80 -6.19
C ASP A 359 -6.19 21.68 -5.59
N LEU A 360 -6.91 22.79 -5.45
CA LEU A 360 -8.29 22.89 -4.94
C LEU A 360 -9.23 23.56 -5.96
N THR A 361 -10.47 23.08 -6.03
CA THR A 361 -11.53 23.67 -6.87
C THR A 361 -12.14 24.94 -6.27
N SER A 362 -11.98 25.16 -4.97
CA SER A 362 -12.43 26.35 -4.24
C SER A 362 -11.68 26.50 -2.91
N PRO A 363 -11.65 27.70 -2.29
CA PRO A 363 -11.02 27.91 -0.99
C PRO A 363 -11.69 27.07 0.11
N ILE A 364 -10.93 26.65 1.12
CA ILE A 364 -11.46 26.00 2.32
C ILE A 364 -12.07 27.06 3.25
N ASP A 365 -13.30 26.86 3.69
CA ASP A 365 -14.00 27.76 4.62
C ASP A 365 -13.56 27.42 6.06
N THR A 366 -12.56 28.15 6.56
CA THR A 366 -11.98 27.93 7.89
C THR A 366 -12.93 28.25 9.05
N ASP A 367 -13.98 29.05 8.82
CA ASP A 367 -14.92 29.48 9.85
C ASP A 367 -16.01 28.44 10.10
N ARG A 368 -16.42 27.68 9.07
CA ARG A 368 -17.43 26.61 9.18
C ARG A 368 -16.90 25.28 9.72
N VAL A 369 -15.59 25.08 9.79
CA VAL A 369 -14.95 23.82 10.24
C VAL A 369 -14.92 23.72 11.78
N LYS A 370 -14.95 24.85 12.50
CA LYS A 370 -14.89 24.86 13.98
C LYS A 370 -16.14 24.31 14.67
N ASP A 371 -17.30 24.39 14.01
CA ASP A 371 -18.59 24.19 14.68
C ASP A 371 -19.22 22.79 14.50
N ARG A 372 -18.68 21.90 13.66
CA ARG A 372 -19.38 20.64 13.35
C ARG A 372 -18.97 19.36 14.10
N TYR A 373 -17.76 19.13 14.62
CA TYR A 373 -17.49 17.83 15.27
C TYR A 373 -16.41 17.86 16.38
N ASN A 374 -16.86 17.70 17.62
CA ASN A 374 -16.02 17.38 18.78
C ASN A 374 -15.67 15.87 18.79
N GLY A 375 -14.43 15.53 18.45
CA GLY A 375 -13.57 14.75 19.34
C GLY A 375 -13.87 13.27 19.66
N ALA A 376 -14.55 12.50 18.82
CA ALA A 376 -14.77 11.06 19.09
C ALA A 376 -13.76 10.11 18.39
N SER A 377 -13.15 10.51 17.27
CA SER A 377 -12.31 9.63 16.43
C SER A 377 -10.79 9.76 16.66
N GLY A 378 -10.35 10.70 17.48
CA GLY A 378 -8.91 11.01 17.65
C GLY A 378 -8.26 11.68 16.43
N LEU A 379 -9.02 11.96 15.35
CA LEU A 379 -8.59 12.84 14.27
C LEU A 379 -8.81 14.29 14.73
N ALA A 380 -7.74 14.95 15.18
CA ALA A 380 -7.80 16.35 15.57
C ALA A 380 -8.14 17.24 14.36
N HIS A 381 -8.83 18.36 14.61
CA HIS A 381 -9.13 19.42 13.65
C HIS A 381 -7.88 19.90 12.93
N GLN A 382 -7.74 19.61 11.64
CA GLN A 382 -6.54 19.98 10.89
C GLN A 382 -6.87 20.28 9.42
N GLU A 383 -7.66 21.35 9.20
CA GLU A 383 -7.67 22.04 7.92
C GLU A 383 -7.12 23.44 8.12
N VAL A 384 -5.90 23.68 7.65
CA VAL A 384 -5.34 25.03 7.47
C VAL A 384 -4.86 25.14 6.03
N SER A 385 -5.71 25.66 5.16
CA SER A 385 -5.29 26.26 3.90
C SER A 385 -6.32 27.33 3.53
N ALA A 386 -6.16 28.50 4.15
CA ALA A 386 -6.76 29.71 3.62
C ALA A 386 -6.12 30.01 2.26
N ALA A 387 -6.87 30.64 1.36
CA ALA A 387 -6.26 31.22 0.16
C ALA A 387 -5.09 32.12 0.58
N ASP A 388 -3.99 32.11 -0.16
CA ASP A 388 -2.96 33.13 0.06
C ASP A 388 -3.54 34.53 -0.22
N GLU A 389 -2.80 35.58 0.13
CA GLU A 389 -3.21 36.98 -0.08
C GLU A 389 -3.54 37.32 -1.55
N ASN A 390 -3.20 36.43 -2.50
CA ASN A 390 -3.44 36.56 -3.93
C ASN A 390 -4.55 35.62 -4.45
N GLY A 391 -5.25 34.91 -3.57
CA GLY A 391 -6.35 34.03 -3.95
C GLY A 391 -5.91 32.67 -4.50
N ARG A 392 -4.70 32.18 -4.19
CA ARG A 392 -4.19 30.87 -4.65
C ARG A 392 -4.61 29.75 -3.70
N TRP A 393 -5.04 28.61 -4.26
CA TRP A 393 -5.62 27.50 -3.50
C TRP A 393 -4.81 26.22 -3.70
N VAL A 394 -3.81 26.02 -2.86
CA VAL A 394 -2.93 24.83 -2.92
C VAL A 394 -2.99 24.02 -1.63
N ASN A 395 -2.53 22.77 -1.71
CA ASN A 395 -2.29 21.84 -0.60
C ASN A 395 -3.50 21.19 0.07
N GLY A 396 -4.57 21.90 0.45
CA GLY A 396 -5.76 21.28 1.07
C GLY A 396 -5.42 20.31 2.22
N TRP A 397 -5.88 19.05 2.11
CA TRP A 397 -5.51 17.92 3.00
C TRP A 397 -4.00 17.82 3.27
N TRP A 398 -3.18 18.19 2.30
CA TRP A 398 -1.72 18.08 2.35
C TRP A 398 -1.02 19.27 3.02
N ALA A 399 -1.73 20.32 3.40
CA ALA A 399 -1.14 21.59 3.84
C ALA A 399 -0.22 21.48 5.07
N GLU A 400 -0.47 20.49 5.94
CA GLU A 400 0.34 20.28 7.14
C GLU A 400 1.62 19.47 6.88
N PHE A 401 1.71 18.80 5.74
CA PHE A 401 2.92 18.10 5.33
C PHE A 401 3.80 19.10 4.58
N GLY A 402 4.79 19.65 5.29
CA GLY A 402 5.64 20.75 4.84
C GLY A 402 6.34 20.55 3.49
N LEU A 403 6.35 19.33 2.93
CA LEU A 403 6.86 19.02 1.58
C LEU A 403 6.13 19.75 0.46
N ALA A 404 4.85 20.06 0.61
CA ALA A 404 4.05 20.70 -0.44
C ALA A 404 3.65 22.14 -0.11
N ARG A 405 4.01 22.69 1.05
CA ARG A 405 3.52 23.98 1.51
C ARG A 405 3.73 25.10 0.47
N ASP A 406 2.64 25.78 0.12
CA ASP A 406 2.58 26.93 -0.79
C ASP A 406 3.04 26.63 -2.24
N VAL A 407 3.15 25.34 -2.61
CA VAL A 407 3.52 24.85 -3.94
C VAL A 407 2.47 23.90 -4.49
N HIS A 408 2.39 23.78 -5.83
CA HIS A 408 1.63 22.70 -6.46
C HIS A 408 2.35 21.37 -6.25
N CYS A 409 1.60 20.33 -5.96
CA CYS A 409 2.13 18.97 -5.92
C CYS A 409 1.91 18.24 -7.25
N ALA A 410 2.97 17.63 -7.80
CA ALA A 410 2.88 16.82 -9.01
C ALA A 410 1.89 15.64 -8.86
N TYR A 411 1.79 15.05 -7.67
CA TYR A 411 0.85 13.96 -7.43
C TYR A 411 -0.60 14.43 -7.57
N THR A 412 -0.96 15.55 -6.95
CA THR A 412 -2.32 16.12 -7.01
C THR A 412 -2.68 16.54 -8.43
N VAL A 413 -1.83 17.32 -9.09
CA VAL A 413 -2.09 17.83 -10.45
C VAL A 413 -2.05 16.71 -11.47
N GLY A 414 -1.04 15.83 -11.39
CA GLY A 414 -0.86 14.71 -12.31
C GLY A 414 -2.01 13.70 -12.24
N SER A 415 -2.45 13.32 -11.03
CA SER A 415 -3.60 12.41 -10.87
C SER A 415 -4.91 13.04 -11.38
N ALA A 416 -5.16 14.33 -11.15
CA ALA A 416 -6.34 15.01 -11.68
C ALA A 416 -6.36 15.03 -13.22
N VAL A 417 -5.22 15.36 -13.83
CA VAL A 417 -5.08 15.38 -15.30
C VAL A 417 -5.19 13.97 -15.86
N HIS A 418 -4.63 12.96 -15.18
CA HIS A 418 -4.74 11.56 -15.55
C HIS A 418 -6.21 11.12 -15.64
N TYR A 419 -7.01 11.33 -14.60
CA TYR A 419 -8.41 10.92 -14.59
C TYR A 419 -9.27 11.66 -15.62
N LEU A 420 -8.96 12.93 -15.87
CA LEU A 420 -9.65 13.71 -16.88
C LEU A 420 -9.33 13.20 -18.30
N LEU A 421 -8.06 12.90 -18.59
CA LEU A 421 -7.64 12.30 -19.87
C LEU A 421 -8.17 10.87 -20.04
N LYS A 422 -8.14 10.05 -18.99
CA LYS A 422 -8.72 8.70 -18.98
C LYS A 422 -10.22 8.73 -19.29
N THR A 423 -10.94 9.73 -18.77
CA THR A 423 -12.37 9.94 -19.08
C THR A 423 -12.58 10.38 -20.53
N ILE A 424 -11.76 11.30 -21.04
CA ILE A 424 -11.81 11.72 -22.45
C ILE A 424 -11.57 10.53 -23.38
N ASP A 425 -10.57 9.70 -23.08
CA ASP A 425 -10.22 8.51 -23.83
C ASP A 425 -11.40 7.52 -23.88
N PHE A 426 -11.98 7.20 -22.72
CA PHE A 426 -13.18 6.36 -22.61
C PHE A 426 -14.36 6.91 -23.42
N LEU A 427 -14.70 8.20 -23.26
CA LEU A 427 -15.82 8.81 -24.00
C LEU A 427 -15.57 8.81 -25.51
N THR A 428 -14.32 9.03 -25.94
CA THR A 428 -13.93 8.97 -27.35
C THR A 428 -14.11 7.56 -27.92
N HIS A 429 -13.68 6.53 -27.18
CA HIS A 429 -13.86 5.14 -27.55
C HIS A 429 -15.34 4.78 -27.72
N GLU A 430 -16.18 5.27 -26.81
CA GLU A 430 -17.64 5.09 -26.84
C GLU A 430 -18.36 5.95 -27.89
N GLY A 431 -17.64 6.76 -28.67
CA GLY A 431 -18.21 7.65 -29.68
C GLY A 431 -19.05 8.80 -29.09
N LYS A 432 -18.76 9.21 -27.86
CA LYS A 432 -19.46 10.27 -27.13
C LYS A 432 -18.67 11.57 -27.10
N SER A 433 -19.40 12.68 -27.05
CA SER A 433 -18.81 14.00 -26.91
C SER A 433 -18.36 14.27 -25.48
N TYR A 434 -17.29 15.05 -25.34
CA TYR A 434 -16.84 15.66 -24.09
C TYR A 434 -16.68 17.17 -24.28
N PRO A 435 -16.72 17.98 -23.21
CA PRO A 435 -16.46 19.41 -23.30
C PRO A 435 -15.04 19.74 -23.80
N GLU A 436 -14.92 20.59 -24.82
CA GLU A 436 -13.62 20.93 -25.44
C GLU A 436 -12.64 21.60 -24.46
N ASN A 437 -13.15 22.36 -23.48
CA ASN A 437 -12.34 22.99 -22.45
C ASN A 437 -11.56 21.97 -21.61
N TRP A 438 -12.07 20.74 -21.46
CA TRP A 438 -11.36 19.69 -20.73
C TRP A 438 -10.04 19.38 -21.39
N LEU A 439 -10.06 19.11 -22.70
CA LEU A 439 -8.85 18.82 -23.48
C LEU A 439 -7.92 20.04 -23.56
N ASP A 440 -8.45 21.25 -23.71
CA ASP A 440 -7.66 22.50 -23.72
C ASP A 440 -6.83 22.65 -22.43
N LYS A 441 -7.45 22.48 -21.26
CA LYS A 441 -6.78 22.70 -19.98
C LYS A 441 -5.74 21.62 -19.68
N VAL A 442 -6.05 20.35 -19.90
CA VAL A 442 -5.06 19.28 -19.69
C VAL A 442 -3.88 19.40 -20.65
N ARG A 443 -4.14 19.79 -21.91
CA ARG A 443 -3.09 20.05 -22.89
C ARG A 443 -2.15 21.15 -22.42
N LYS A 444 -2.68 22.29 -21.95
CA LYS A 444 -1.86 23.40 -21.42
C LYS A 444 -1.03 23.00 -20.22
N THR A 445 -1.60 22.20 -19.32
CA THR A 445 -0.88 21.66 -18.15
C THR A 445 0.29 20.77 -18.59
N ILE A 446 0.05 19.80 -19.48
CA ILE A 446 1.11 18.89 -19.92
C ILE A 446 2.14 19.59 -20.81
N ASP A 447 1.74 20.53 -21.67
CA ASP A 447 2.67 21.35 -22.45
C ASP A 447 3.60 22.16 -21.52
N THR A 448 3.09 22.64 -20.38
CA THR A 448 3.91 23.31 -19.36
C THR A 448 4.88 22.34 -18.67
N VAL A 449 4.40 21.15 -18.28
CA VAL A 449 5.24 20.12 -17.65
C VAL A 449 6.36 19.66 -18.61
N ILE A 450 6.06 19.49 -19.90
CA ILE A 450 7.05 19.13 -20.93
C ILE A 450 8.06 20.26 -21.14
N LEU A 451 7.61 21.52 -21.14
CA LEU A 451 8.51 22.68 -21.23
C LEU A 451 9.52 22.69 -20.08
N LEU A 452 9.11 22.26 -18.88
CA LEU A 452 9.94 22.22 -17.68
C LEU A 452 10.73 20.91 -17.54
N GLN A 453 10.40 19.86 -18.29
CA GLN A 453 11.03 18.55 -18.17
C GLN A 453 12.56 18.66 -18.33
N ARG A 454 13.30 18.04 -17.41
CA ARG A 454 14.75 17.96 -17.52
C ARG A 454 15.18 17.07 -18.67
N GLU A 455 16.43 17.26 -19.11
CA GLU A 455 17.03 16.46 -20.19
C GLU A 455 17.04 14.96 -19.89
N ASP A 456 17.23 14.59 -18.62
CA ASP A 456 17.21 13.20 -18.12
C ASP A 456 15.80 12.59 -18.02
N GLY A 457 14.75 13.38 -18.28
CA GLY A 457 13.36 12.91 -18.29
C GLY A 457 12.55 13.24 -17.04
N ALA A 458 13.17 13.78 -15.98
CA ALA A 458 12.46 14.09 -14.74
C ALA A 458 11.36 15.14 -14.96
N PHE A 459 10.15 14.88 -14.44
CA PHE A 459 9.07 15.87 -14.37
C PHE A 459 9.09 16.69 -13.07
N GLY A 460 9.77 16.22 -12.03
CA GLY A 460 9.85 16.92 -10.73
C GLY A 460 8.69 16.59 -9.78
N TYR A 461 8.86 16.99 -8.51
CA TYR A 461 7.98 16.64 -7.39
C TYR A 461 6.99 17.76 -7.05
N THR A 462 7.44 19.01 -6.96
CA THR A 462 6.58 20.19 -6.69
C THR A 462 6.90 21.35 -7.62
N TYR A 463 5.94 22.27 -7.79
CA TYR A 463 6.04 23.41 -8.71
C TYR A 463 5.62 24.71 -8.06
N ARG A 464 6.25 25.80 -8.49
CA ARG A 464 5.88 27.16 -8.07
C ARG A 464 4.46 27.50 -8.55
N THR A 465 3.71 28.20 -7.71
CA THR A 465 2.34 28.64 -8.00
C THR A 465 2.27 29.94 -8.79
N ASP A 466 3.37 30.72 -8.80
CA ASP A 466 3.44 32.07 -9.37
C ASP A 466 4.20 32.15 -10.70
N ARG A 467 4.81 31.04 -11.14
CA ARG A 467 5.57 30.95 -12.38
C ARG A 467 5.78 29.50 -12.78
N LYS A 468 6.11 29.27 -14.05
CA LYS A 468 6.50 27.97 -14.60
C LYS A 468 7.90 27.58 -14.12
N GLU A 469 7.98 26.94 -12.97
CA GLU A 469 9.24 26.48 -12.36
C GLU A 469 9.00 25.27 -11.46
N VAL A 470 9.86 24.25 -11.57
CA VAL A 470 9.90 23.13 -10.61
C VAL A 470 10.61 23.58 -9.35
N ALA A 471 9.94 23.45 -8.20
CA ALA A 471 10.46 23.85 -6.89
C ALA A 471 11.28 22.74 -6.22
N ASP A 472 10.87 21.48 -6.38
CA ASP A 472 11.59 20.30 -5.90
C ASP A 472 11.61 19.24 -6.99
N TRP A 473 12.79 18.67 -7.24
CA TRP A 473 12.99 17.59 -8.22
C TRP A 473 12.94 16.20 -7.59
N ASN A 474 13.15 16.09 -6.28
CA ASN A 474 13.37 14.82 -5.61
C ASN A 474 12.04 14.18 -5.18
N GLY A 475 11.69 13.07 -5.83
CA GLY A 475 10.51 12.26 -5.55
C GLY A 475 9.89 11.66 -6.81
N PHE A 476 9.05 10.65 -6.63
CA PHE A 476 8.41 9.90 -7.70
C PHE A 476 7.07 10.50 -8.15
N ALA A 477 6.51 11.48 -7.40
CA ALA A 477 5.22 12.11 -7.70
C ALA A 477 5.05 12.59 -9.16
N GLY A 478 6.10 13.11 -9.79
CA GLY A 478 6.08 13.53 -11.20
C GLY A 478 5.76 12.42 -12.20
N CYS A 479 5.90 11.15 -11.83
CA CYS A 479 5.56 10.02 -12.69
C CYS A 479 4.07 10.01 -13.08
N TRP A 480 3.19 10.67 -12.31
CA TRP A 480 1.77 10.83 -12.67
C TRP A 480 1.54 11.61 -13.98
N PHE A 481 2.54 12.35 -14.48
CA PHE A 481 2.46 12.97 -15.80
C PHE A 481 2.80 12.02 -16.96
N VAL A 482 3.41 10.86 -16.72
CA VAL A 482 3.72 9.85 -17.74
C VAL A 482 2.46 9.34 -18.44
N PRO A 483 1.44 8.79 -17.73
CA PRO A 483 0.21 8.35 -18.40
C PRO A 483 -0.53 9.52 -19.06
N CYS A 484 -0.44 10.74 -18.52
CA CYS A 484 -1.04 11.92 -19.13
C CYS A 484 -0.46 12.23 -20.52
N ALA A 485 0.88 12.21 -20.64
CA ALA A 485 1.54 12.39 -21.92
C ALA A 485 1.24 11.22 -22.89
N ALA A 486 1.14 9.98 -22.39
CA ALA A 486 0.72 8.84 -23.22
C ALA A 486 -0.70 9.00 -23.80
N TYR A 487 -1.68 9.41 -22.98
CA TYR A 487 -3.03 9.71 -23.45
C TYR A 487 -3.05 10.84 -24.49
N LEU A 488 -2.32 11.93 -24.26
CA LEU A 488 -2.27 13.04 -25.22
C LEU A 488 -1.61 12.63 -26.54
N TYR A 489 -0.60 11.76 -26.51
CA TYR A 489 -0.06 11.17 -27.73
C TYR A 489 -1.15 10.39 -28.50
N HIS A 490 -1.90 9.52 -27.82
CA HIS A 490 -2.97 8.74 -28.43
C HIS A 490 -4.07 9.63 -29.03
N LEU A 491 -4.54 10.63 -28.27
CA LEU A 491 -5.64 11.51 -28.66
C LEU A 491 -5.28 12.51 -29.76
N THR A 492 -4.03 12.94 -29.86
CA THR A 492 -3.62 14.03 -30.77
C THR A 492 -2.67 13.62 -31.88
N GLY A 493 -1.94 12.50 -31.71
CA GLY A 493 -0.85 12.10 -32.59
C GLY A 493 0.40 12.99 -32.53
N GLU A 494 0.48 13.96 -31.60
CA GLU A 494 1.65 14.83 -31.48
C GLU A 494 2.83 14.10 -30.80
N GLU A 495 3.90 13.86 -31.57
CA GLU A 495 5.06 13.06 -31.14
C GLU A 495 5.80 13.60 -29.90
N LYS A 496 5.69 14.90 -29.62
CA LYS A 496 6.31 15.54 -28.45
C LYS A 496 5.87 14.89 -27.13
N TYR A 497 4.60 14.43 -27.06
CA TYR A 497 4.08 13.79 -25.86
C TYR A 497 4.65 12.39 -25.68
N LEU A 498 4.77 11.61 -26.76
CA LEU A 498 5.43 10.31 -26.72
C LEU A 498 6.89 10.46 -26.29
N GLN A 499 7.62 11.42 -26.86
CA GLN A 499 9.02 11.67 -26.50
C GLN A 499 9.20 12.06 -25.03
N ALA A 500 8.31 12.89 -24.49
CA ALA A 500 8.35 13.27 -23.08
C ALA A 500 8.04 12.10 -22.15
N ALA A 501 6.99 11.33 -22.46
CA ALA A 501 6.61 10.13 -21.71
C ALA A 501 7.73 9.08 -21.73
N ASP A 502 8.37 8.89 -22.88
CA ASP A 502 9.48 7.96 -23.08
C ASP A 502 10.67 8.25 -22.16
N LYS A 503 11.14 9.50 -22.16
CA LYS A 503 12.24 9.94 -21.29
C LYS A 503 11.89 9.80 -19.82
N ALA A 504 10.68 10.20 -19.44
CA ALA A 504 10.23 10.11 -18.06
C ALA A 504 10.14 8.65 -17.59
N LEU A 505 9.67 7.73 -18.43
CA LEU A 505 9.64 6.32 -18.09
C LEU A 505 11.05 5.74 -17.90
N ASP A 506 12.03 6.18 -18.69
CA ASP A 506 13.43 5.78 -18.48
C ASP A 506 13.99 6.33 -17.16
N TYR A 507 13.70 7.61 -16.83
CA TYR A 507 14.08 8.26 -15.56
C TYR A 507 13.50 7.55 -14.33
N TYR A 508 12.17 7.44 -14.26
CA TYR A 508 11.47 6.85 -13.11
C TYR A 508 11.70 5.33 -13.02
N GLY A 509 11.94 4.67 -14.16
CA GLY A 509 12.23 3.23 -14.20
C GLY A 509 13.50 2.84 -13.45
N GLU A 510 14.44 3.76 -13.23
CA GLU A 510 15.63 3.48 -12.43
C GLU A 510 15.24 3.14 -11.00
N ALA A 511 14.45 3.98 -10.34
CA ALA A 511 14.00 3.73 -8.98
C ALA A 511 13.18 2.44 -8.85
N VAL A 512 12.41 2.07 -9.88
CA VAL A 512 11.70 0.78 -9.93
C VAL A 512 12.68 -0.38 -9.95
N ARG A 513 13.70 -0.36 -10.83
CA ARG A 513 14.69 -1.46 -10.94
C ARG A 513 15.60 -1.56 -9.73
N THR A 514 15.88 -0.44 -9.07
CA THR A 514 16.69 -0.39 -7.86
C THR A 514 15.87 -0.57 -6.57
N LEU A 515 14.55 -0.71 -6.65
CA LEU A 515 13.65 -0.86 -5.51
C LEU A 515 13.67 0.36 -4.55
N THR A 516 13.80 1.57 -5.10
CA THR A 516 13.93 2.83 -4.36
C THR A 516 12.87 3.87 -4.76
N CYS A 517 11.70 3.44 -5.26
CA CYS A 517 10.56 4.34 -5.47
C CYS A 517 10.23 5.05 -4.15
N ASN A 518 10.13 6.38 -4.17
CA ASN A 518 9.92 7.18 -2.96
C ASN A 518 9.32 8.55 -3.27
N GLY A 519 8.68 9.15 -2.29
CA GLY A 519 8.19 10.52 -2.39
C GLY A 519 7.11 10.68 -3.44
N THR A 520 6.07 9.83 -3.39
CA THR A 520 4.80 10.13 -4.07
C THR A 520 3.81 10.80 -3.15
N PRO A 521 3.38 10.21 -2.01
CA PRO A 521 2.40 10.87 -1.13
C PRO A 521 3.11 11.75 -0.10
N MET A 522 2.58 12.93 0.18
CA MET A 522 3.27 13.96 0.98
C MET A 522 3.44 13.53 2.44
N ASP A 523 2.55 12.68 2.93
CA ASP A 523 2.52 12.25 4.33
C ASP A 523 3.46 11.09 4.65
N THR A 524 4.19 10.60 3.64
CA THR A 524 5.22 9.56 3.74
C THR A 524 6.63 10.12 3.88
N TRP A 525 6.77 11.45 3.79
CA TRP A 525 8.05 12.17 3.91
C TRP A 525 9.18 11.62 3.04
N LYS A 526 8.91 11.31 1.76
CA LYS A 526 9.89 10.71 0.83
C LYS A 526 10.43 9.34 1.27
N SER A 527 9.71 8.63 2.14
CA SER A 527 9.99 7.22 2.39
C SER A 527 9.63 6.38 1.17
N PRO A 528 10.15 5.14 1.08
CA PRO A 528 9.71 4.20 0.07
C PRO A 528 8.20 3.96 0.09
N ASP A 529 7.58 4.07 -1.08
CA ASP A 529 6.13 3.98 -1.27
C ASP A 529 5.75 3.21 -2.54
N GLU A 530 4.50 2.75 -2.56
CA GLU A 530 3.88 2.05 -3.67
C GLU A 530 3.24 3.00 -4.69
N GLU A 531 2.66 4.12 -4.23
CA GLU A 531 1.68 4.88 -5.01
C GLU A 531 2.24 5.54 -6.27
N GLY A 532 3.53 5.88 -6.28
CA GLY A 532 4.20 6.39 -7.48
C GLY A 532 4.25 5.36 -8.60
N ASN A 533 4.53 4.12 -8.23
CA ASN A 533 4.68 3.01 -9.16
C ASN A 533 3.37 2.69 -9.89
N LEU A 534 2.22 3.03 -9.32
CA LEU A 534 0.92 2.89 -9.99
C LEU A 534 0.85 3.72 -11.29
N ALA A 535 1.34 4.96 -11.26
CA ALA A 535 1.46 5.78 -12.45
C ALA A 535 2.47 5.24 -13.47
N TYR A 536 3.56 4.64 -12.97
CA TYR A 536 4.58 4.00 -13.81
C TYR A 536 4.01 2.81 -14.58
N ILE A 537 3.28 1.92 -13.89
CA ILE A 537 2.57 0.78 -14.47
C ILE A 537 1.59 1.26 -15.55
N ARG A 538 0.71 2.21 -15.21
CA ARG A 538 -0.27 2.76 -16.15
C ARG A 538 0.39 3.40 -17.37
N GLY A 539 1.43 4.21 -17.16
CA GLY A 539 2.19 4.85 -18.23
C GLY A 539 2.86 3.83 -19.15
N ALA A 540 3.55 2.84 -18.60
CA ALA A 540 4.21 1.76 -19.35
C ALA A 540 3.19 0.94 -20.16
N ARG A 541 2.05 0.61 -19.55
CA ARG A 541 0.95 -0.10 -20.22
C ARG A 541 0.42 0.68 -21.42
N LEU A 542 0.09 1.96 -21.24
CA LEU A 542 -0.43 2.81 -22.32
C LEU A 542 0.57 2.96 -23.46
N LEU A 543 1.84 3.23 -23.14
CA LEU A 543 2.89 3.33 -24.15
C LEU A 543 3.09 2.03 -24.92
N HIS A 544 3.04 0.87 -24.24
CA HIS A 544 3.11 -0.42 -24.90
C HIS A 544 1.90 -0.64 -25.81
N GLU A 545 0.68 -0.38 -25.33
CA GLU A 545 -0.54 -0.55 -26.14
C GLU A 545 -0.53 0.33 -27.40
N TYR A 546 -0.14 1.60 -27.26
CA TYR A 546 -0.21 2.56 -28.36
C TYR A 546 0.91 2.40 -29.39
N THR A 547 2.04 1.78 -29.02
CA THR A 547 3.23 1.72 -29.89
C THR A 547 3.71 0.31 -30.22
N GLY A 548 3.31 -0.70 -29.44
CA GLY A 548 3.80 -2.08 -29.54
C GLY A 548 5.29 -2.26 -29.23
N ARG A 549 5.97 -1.28 -28.62
CA ARG A 549 7.42 -1.35 -28.36
C ARG A 549 7.72 -2.18 -27.11
N GLU A 550 8.49 -3.25 -27.26
CA GLU A 550 8.86 -4.19 -26.18
C GLU A 550 9.50 -3.56 -24.94
N LYS A 551 10.21 -2.43 -25.07
CA LYS A 551 10.80 -1.76 -23.90
C LYS A 551 9.74 -1.33 -22.88
N TYR A 552 8.56 -0.94 -23.34
CA TYR A 552 7.45 -0.56 -22.46
C TYR A 552 6.80 -1.78 -21.81
N LEU A 553 6.79 -2.94 -22.48
CA LEU A 553 6.36 -4.19 -21.86
C LEU A 553 7.33 -4.63 -20.75
N THR A 554 8.63 -4.40 -20.96
CA THR A 554 9.66 -4.67 -19.94
C THR A 554 9.50 -3.71 -18.75
N ALA A 555 9.28 -2.42 -19.01
CA ALA A 555 8.96 -1.44 -17.98
C ALA A 555 7.70 -1.85 -17.18
N LEU A 556 6.64 -2.27 -17.88
CA LEU A 556 5.40 -2.74 -17.25
C LEU A 556 5.63 -3.95 -16.33
N LYS A 557 6.44 -4.92 -16.77
CA LYS A 557 6.83 -6.08 -15.93
C LYS A 557 7.59 -5.64 -14.68
N ASN A 558 8.57 -4.75 -14.82
CA ASN A 558 9.33 -4.24 -13.68
C ASN A 558 8.43 -3.50 -12.68
N GLY A 559 7.50 -2.68 -13.17
CA GLY A 559 6.52 -1.99 -12.32
C GLY A 559 5.60 -2.96 -11.58
N ALA A 560 5.06 -3.96 -12.28
CA ALA A 560 4.22 -5.00 -11.68
C ALA A 560 4.98 -5.83 -10.62
N ASP A 561 6.23 -6.19 -10.92
CA ASP A 561 7.07 -6.96 -10.01
C ASP A 561 7.42 -6.13 -8.74
N TYR A 562 7.62 -4.81 -8.87
CA TYR A 562 7.78 -3.90 -7.72
C TYR A 562 6.48 -3.80 -6.89
N GLU A 563 5.33 -3.67 -7.53
CA GLU A 563 4.02 -3.68 -6.88
C GLU A 563 3.81 -4.95 -6.03
N PHE A 564 4.32 -6.09 -6.50
CA PHE A 564 4.21 -7.35 -5.76
C PHE A 564 5.10 -7.46 -4.51
N LEU A 565 5.97 -6.47 -4.25
CA LEU A 565 6.64 -6.29 -2.95
C LEU A 565 5.73 -5.63 -1.91
N TRP A 566 4.64 -5.00 -2.34
CA TRP A 566 3.66 -4.33 -1.48
C TRP A 566 2.37 -5.12 -1.35
N ARG A 567 2.03 -5.92 -2.38
CA ARG A 567 0.81 -6.71 -2.47
C ARG A 567 0.94 -8.07 -1.81
N TYR A 568 0.09 -8.35 -0.82
CA TYR A 568 0.08 -9.64 -0.12
C TYR A 568 -0.12 -10.82 -1.08
N GLY A 569 0.71 -11.86 -0.93
CA GLY A 569 0.64 -13.10 -1.72
C GLY A 569 -0.01 -14.28 -0.99
N TYR A 570 -0.56 -14.06 0.20
CA TYR A 570 -1.06 -15.12 1.08
C TYR A 570 -2.06 -14.57 2.08
N ARG A 571 -2.73 -15.48 2.79
CA ARG A 571 -3.69 -15.15 3.83
C ARG A 571 -3.04 -14.87 5.19
N THR A 572 -3.32 -13.71 5.77
CA THR A 572 -2.93 -13.37 7.15
C THR A 572 -3.99 -13.77 8.19
N LYS A 573 -3.65 -13.61 9.48
CA LYS A 573 -4.51 -13.86 10.64
C LYS A 573 -4.57 -12.58 11.50
N PRO A 574 -5.38 -11.58 11.12
CA PRO A 574 -5.53 -10.34 11.87
C PRO A 574 -6.05 -10.59 13.29
N MET A 575 -5.73 -9.69 14.21
CA MET A 575 -6.05 -9.87 15.63
C MET A 575 -7.42 -9.36 16.05
N TYR A 576 -7.95 -8.34 15.37
CA TYR A 576 -9.14 -7.63 15.82
C TYR A 576 -10.23 -7.57 14.76
N LYS A 577 -11.45 -7.25 15.22
CA LYS A 577 -12.59 -6.97 14.33
C LYS A 577 -12.24 -5.83 13.37
N PRO A 578 -12.80 -5.81 12.16
CA PRO A 578 -13.82 -6.72 11.65
C PRO A 578 -13.23 -7.93 10.91
N ILE A 579 -11.91 -7.99 10.76
CA ILE A 579 -11.20 -8.90 9.86
C ILE A 579 -10.51 -10.09 10.54
N ALA A 580 -10.58 -10.20 11.87
CA ALA A 580 -10.08 -11.37 12.61
C ALA A 580 -10.71 -12.70 12.15
N ASP A 581 -11.96 -12.67 11.68
CA ASP A 581 -12.72 -13.86 11.31
C ASP A 581 -13.05 -13.93 9.81
N GLY A 582 -12.34 -14.80 9.09
CA GLY A 582 -12.71 -15.21 7.74
C GLY A 582 -12.29 -14.27 6.60
N TRP A 583 -11.59 -13.17 6.90
CA TRP A 583 -11.00 -12.28 5.89
C TRP A 583 -9.65 -12.83 5.38
N ASN A 584 -9.23 -12.38 4.20
CA ASN A 584 -8.01 -12.79 3.53
C ASN A 584 -7.28 -11.56 2.96
N ALA A 585 -6.03 -11.35 3.39
CA ALA A 585 -5.20 -10.24 2.92
C ALA A 585 -4.69 -10.38 1.48
N CYS A 586 -4.65 -11.60 0.93
CA CYS A 586 -4.07 -11.86 -0.39
C CYS A 586 -4.73 -10.98 -1.46
N GLY A 587 -3.91 -10.21 -2.17
CA GLY A 587 -4.37 -9.25 -3.17
C GLY A 587 -4.34 -7.80 -2.71
N GLY A 588 -4.39 -7.51 -1.41
CA GLY A 588 -4.29 -6.14 -0.89
C GLY A 588 -2.84 -5.62 -0.82
N SER A 589 -2.64 -4.34 -1.13
CA SER A 589 -1.32 -3.67 -1.14
C SER A 589 -1.14 -2.72 0.05
N ILE A 590 0.07 -2.67 0.61
CA ILE A 590 0.45 -1.67 1.63
C ILE A 590 0.94 -0.39 0.95
N THR A 591 0.58 0.76 1.52
CA THR A 591 0.86 2.10 0.96
C THR A 591 2.35 2.45 0.92
N SER A 592 3.04 2.29 2.04
CA SER A 592 4.43 2.72 2.21
C SER A 592 5.03 2.10 3.47
N VAL A 593 6.35 2.23 3.62
CA VAL A 593 7.00 1.84 4.89
C VAL A 593 6.55 2.71 6.07
N SER A 594 6.05 3.93 5.82
CA SER A 594 5.56 4.84 6.86
C SER A 594 4.11 4.57 7.30
N ASN A 595 3.30 3.97 6.42
CA ASN A 595 1.87 3.74 6.61
C ASN A 595 1.56 2.23 6.44
N PRO A 596 1.85 1.39 7.45
CA PRO A 596 1.84 -0.07 7.33
C PRO A 596 0.41 -0.67 7.44
N HIS A 597 -0.44 -0.34 6.48
CA HIS A 597 -1.80 -0.88 6.35
C HIS A 597 -2.13 -1.15 4.88
N ILE A 598 -3.08 -2.05 4.64
CA ILE A 598 -3.60 -2.29 3.31
C ILE A 598 -4.59 -1.18 2.94
N HIS A 599 -4.41 -0.61 1.76
CA HIS A 599 -5.27 0.40 1.14
C HIS A 599 -5.81 -0.10 -0.21
N PRO A 600 -6.97 0.41 -0.68
CA PRO A 600 -7.57 -0.06 -1.93
C PRO A 600 -6.95 0.51 -3.21
N MET A 601 -6.00 1.44 -3.12
CA MET A 601 -5.56 2.17 -4.30
C MET A 601 -4.62 1.38 -5.21
N GLY A 602 -3.92 0.36 -4.71
CA GLY A 602 -3.18 -0.56 -5.57
C GLY A 602 -4.05 -1.28 -6.61
N MET A 603 -5.39 -1.29 -6.44
CA MET A 603 -6.30 -1.92 -7.39
C MET A 603 -6.51 -1.12 -8.68
N ILE A 604 -6.14 0.17 -8.71
CA ILE A 604 -6.34 1.03 -9.91
C ILE A 604 -5.49 0.59 -11.12
N VAL A 605 -4.54 -0.32 -10.90
CA VAL A 605 -3.69 -0.91 -11.94
C VAL A 605 -4.03 -2.37 -12.25
N ASP A 606 -5.09 -2.94 -11.65
CA ASP A 606 -5.44 -4.35 -11.92
C ASP A 606 -5.82 -4.54 -13.40
N SER A 607 -6.50 -3.58 -14.04
CA SER A 607 -6.72 -3.55 -15.50
C SER A 607 -5.41 -3.56 -16.31
N ASP A 608 -4.35 -2.91 -15.83
CA ASP A 608 -3.02 -2.94 -16.46
C ASP A 608 -2.32 -4.30 -16.25
N LEU A 609 -2.50 -4.94 -15.09
CA LEU A 609 -1.97 -6.27 -14.81
C LEU A 609 -2.68 -7.36 -15.61
N TYR A 610 -4.00 -7.24 -15.83
CA TYR A 610 -4.74 -8.11 -16.75
C TYR A 610 -4.21 -7.97 -18.18
N TYR A 611 -4.00 -6.73 -18.63
CA TYR A 611 -3.37 -6.45 -19.91
C TYR A 611 -2.00 -7.13 -20.01
N LEU A 612 -1.14 -6.94 -19.00
CA LEU A 612 0.19 -7.55 -18.94
C LEU A 612 0.14 -9.07 -19.06
N GLY A 613 -0.70 -9.73 -18.25
CA GLY A 613 -0.85 -11.19 -18.30
C GLY A 613 -1.31 -11.67 -19.68
N LYS A 614 -2.25 -10.95 -20.31
CA LYS A 614 -2.74 -11.25 -21.66
C LYS A 614 -1.66 -11.10 -22.73
N VAL A 615 -0.93 -9.98 -22.77
CA VAL A 615 0.07 -9.72 -23.83
C VAL A 615 1.36 -10.50 -23.64
N SER A 616 1.74 -10.81 -22.38
CA SER A 616 2.94 -11.60 -22.08
C SER A 616 2.70 -13.11 -22.13
N GLY A 617 1.45 -13.56 -22.02
CA GLY A 617 1.10 -14.98 -21.87
C GLY A 617 1.47 -15.57 -20.50
N ASP A 618 1.87 -14.74 -19.54
CA ASP A 618 2.26 -15.16 -18.21
C ASP A 618 1.09 -14.99 -17.22
N SER A 619 0.47 -16.11 -16.86
CA SER A 619 -0.70 -16.13 -15.97
C SER A 619 -0.41 -15.59 -14.57
N TYR A 620 0.87 -15.51 -14.15
CA TYR A 620 1.23 -14.93 -12.86
C TYR A 620 0.65 -13.53 -12.67
N TYR A 621 0.76 -12.66 -13.67
CA TYR A 621 0.24 -11.29 -13.59
C TYR A 621 -1.30 -11.26 -13.54
N THR A 622 -1.96 -12.13 -14.31
CA THR A 622 -3.42 -12.27 -14.26
C THR A 622 -3.91 -12.76 -12.90
N GLU A 623 -3.27 -13.77 -12.32
CA GLU A 623 -3.67 -14.29 -11.01
C GLU A 623 -3.49 -13.23 -9.91
N ARG A 624 -2.44 -12.41 -9.98
CA ARG A 624 -2.19 -11.31 -9.03
C ARG A 624 -3.19 -10.17 -9.14
N ALA A 625 -3.67 -9.88 -10.36
CA ALA A 625 -4.79 -8.94 -10.58
C ALA A 625 -6.10 -9.50 -10.01
N LEU A 626 -6.42 -10.77 -10.29
CA LEU A 626 -7.62 -11.43 -9.77
C LEU A 626 -7.63 -11.49 -8.23
N ASP A 627 -6.47 -11.60 -7.60
CA ASP A 627 -6.36 -11.54 -6.14
C ASP A 627 -6.74 -10.16 -5.60
N GLY A 628 -6.31 -9.08 -6.27
CA GLY A 628 -6.67 -7.71 -5.92
C GLY A 628 -8.18 -7.48 -6.01
N THR A 629 -8.77 -7.77 -7.16
CA THR A 629 -10.22 -7.72 -7.35
C THR A 629 -10.97 -8.53 -6.29
N ALA A 630 -10.51 -9.75 -5.97
CA ALA A 630 -11.16 -10.61 -4.99
C ALA A 630 -11.04 -10.07 -3.54
N TRP A 631 -9.88 -9.52 -3.18
CA TRP A 631 -9.65 -8.85 -1.91
C TRP A 631 -10.62 -7.68 -1.72
N LEU A 632 -10.75 -6.84 -2.75
CA LEU A 632 -11.63 -5.68 -2.74
C LEU A 632 -13.10 -6.10 -2.55
N MET A 633 -13.57 -7.05 -3.36
CA MET A 633 -14.95 -7.53 -3.31
C MET A 633 -15.31 -8.15 -1.96
N GLN A 634 -14.41 -8.99 -1.41
CA GLN A 634 -14.61 -9.54 -0.06
C GLN A 634 -14.68 -8.43 0.99
N THR A 635 -13.87 -7.40 0.87
CA THR A 635 -13.78 -6.31 1.85
C THR A 635 -15.04 -5.43 1.82
N LEU A 636 -15.62 -5.17 0.64
CA LEU A 636 -16.93 -4.53 0.51
C LEU A 636 -18.05 -5.33 1.18
N GLU A 637 -18.01 -6.66 1.10
CA GLU A 637 -19.00 -7.57 1.71
C GLU A 637 -18.93 -7.65 3.24
N LEU A 638 -17.96 -7.00 3.87
CA LEU A 638 -17.93 -6.86 5.33
C LEU A 638 -19.00 -5.88 5.85
N TYR A 639 -19.51 -5.01 4.98
CA TYR A 639 -20.42 -3.93 5.36
C TYR A 639 -21.90 -4.28 5.17
N PRO A 640 -22.77 -3.94 6.15
CA PRO A 640 -22.45 -3.47 7.50
C PRO A 640 -22.25 -4.60 8.52
N GLU A 641 -22.51 -5.87 8.17
CA GLU A 641 -22.72 -6.95 9.13
C GLU A 641 -21.51 -7.24 10.01
N LYS A 642 -20.30 -7.18 9.44
CA LYS A 642 -19.04 -7.40 10.20
C LYS A 642 -18.43 -6.10 10.69
N THR A 643 -18.56 -5.01 9.94
CA THR A 643 -17.98 -3.71 10.31
C THR A 643 -18.77 -2.99 11.41
N GLY A 644 -20.07 -3.28 11.51
CA GLY A 644 -20.98 -2.65 12.47
C GLY A 644 -21.42 -1.23 12.11
N TYR A 645 -21.10 -0.73 10.91
CA TYR A 645 -21.48 0.60 10.44
C TYR A 645 -21.62 0.65 8.90
N GLY A 646 -22.20 1.74 8.39
CA GLY A 646 -22.27 2.00 6.95
C GLY A 646 -23.24 1.07 6.19
N GLN A 647 -22.93 0.79 4.92
CA GLN A 647 -23.69 -0.10 4.05
C GLN A 647 -22.79 -0.67 2.94
N TYR A 648 -23.22 -1.71 2.24
CA TYR A 648 -22.50 -2.24 1.08
C TYR A 648 -22.22 -1.15 0.03
N GLY A 649 -20.93 -0.99 -0.34
CA GLY A 649 -20.43 0.12 -1.15
C GLY A 649 -19.73 1.23 -0.37
N VAL A 650 -19.78 1.19 0.97
CA VAL A 650 -18.83 1.90 1.83
C VAL A 650 -17.54 1.10 1.89
N LEU A 651 -16.40 1.80 1.88
CA LEU A 651 -15.09 1.20 2.08
C LEU A 651 -14.19 2.17 2.83
N SER A 652 -13.51 1.68 3.87
CA SER A 652 -12.47 2.43 4.54
C SER A 652 -11.13 2.32 3.81
N GLU A 653 -10.30 3.34 3.94
CA GLU A 653 -8.92 3.29 3.45
C GLU A 653 -8.08 2.26 4.22
N ARG A 654 -8.29 2.16 5.54
CA ARG A 654 -7.39 1.41 6.41
C ARG A 654 -7.85 -0.01 6.68
N TRP A 655 -6.99 -0.99 6.39
CA TRP A 655 -7.14 -2.39 6.81
C TRP A 655 -5.82 -2.93 7.37
N CYS A 656 -5.82 -3.37 8.62
CA CYS A 656 -4.60 -3.78 9.33
C CYS A 656 -4.46 -5.30 9.37
N PRO A 657 -3.66 -5.92 8.49
CA PRO A 657 -3.53 -7.38 8.41
C PRO A 657 -2.70 -7.98 9.56
N SER A 658 -1.94 -7.16 10.28
CA SER A 658 -1.05 -7.53 11.40
C SER A 658 -1.18 -6.52 12.56
N ASP A 659 -0.10 -6.29 13.32
CA ASP A 659 -0.01 -5.28 14.38
C ASP A 659 0.27 -3.85 13.88
N GLY A 660 0.66 -3.70 12.61
CA GLY A 660 0.87 -2.41 11.97
C GLY A 660 -0.40 -1.56 11.97
N LEU A 661 -0.29 -0.33 12.48
CA LEU A 661 -1.30 0.72 12.41
C LEU A 661 -2.64 0.42 13.12
N VAL A 662 -2.67 -0.60 13.98
CA VAL A 662 -3.81 -0.96 14.83
C VAL A 662 -3.92 0.01 16.01
N ILE A 663 -4.52 1.18 15.75
CA ILE A 663 -4.72 2.24 16.74
C ILE A 663 -6.19 2.61 16.95
N GLN A 664 -7.06 2.24 16.01
CA GLN A 664 -8.48 2.54 16.11
C GLN A 664 -9.09 1.72 17.25
N LYS A 665 -9.92 2.39 18.05
CA LYS A 665 -10.76 1.76 19.06
C LYS A 665 -12.23 2.05 18.80
N ASP A 666 -13.09 1.11 19.15
CA ASP A 666 -14.54 1.29 19.17
C ASP A 666 -14.97 2.11 20.40
N SER A 667 -16.26 2.43 20.52
CA SER A 667 -16.76 3.22 21.67
C SER A 667 -16.65 2.49 23.01
N ASN A 668 -16.41 1.16 23.02
CA ASN A 668 -16.15 0.39 24.23
C ASN A 668 -14.66 0.39 24.62
N GLY A 669 -13.78 0.88 23.76
CA GLY A 669 -12.34 0.91 23.94
C GLY A 669 -11.61 -0.33 23.39
N ASP A 670 -12.30 -1.22 22.69
CA ASP A 670 -11.72 -2.39 22.05
C ASP A 670 -11.01 -2.01 20.75
N PHE A 671 -9.87 -2.62 20.46
CA PHE A 671 -9.14 -2.37 19.21
C PHE A 671 -9.92 -2.86 17.98
N TYR A 672 -9.71 -2.15 16.88
CA TYR A 672 -10.34 -2.39 15.60
C TYR A 672 -9.29 -2.31 14.47
N SER A 673 -9.24 -3.32 13.60
CA SER A 673 -8.26 -3.48 12.52
C SER A 673 -8.64 -2.74 11.23
N SER A 674 -9.41 -1.67 11.35
CA SER A 674 -9.76 -0.77 10.26
C SER A 674 -10.05 0.63 10.81
N TRP A 675 -10.46 1.57 9.97
CA TRP A 675 -10.92 2.88 10.39
C TRP A 675 -12.44 2.97 10.42
N TYR A 676 -12.96 3.79 11.34
CA TYR A 676 -14.36 4.21 11.31
C TYR A 676 -14.53 5.46 10.44
N SER A 677 -14.04 5.34 9.20
CA SER A 677 -14.09 6.42 8.21
C SER A 677 -14.44 5.89 6.83
N TYR A 678 -15.18 6.72 6.09
CA TYR A 678 -15.44 6.60 4.68
C TYR A 678 -14.68 7.73 3.97
N ASN A 679 -13.46 7.40 3.53
CA ASN A 679 -12.58 8.30 2.80
C ASN A 679 -12.91 8.25 1.32
N LEU A 680 -13.17 9.41 0.71
CA LEU A 680 -13.66 9.49 -0.67
C LEU A 680 -12.71 8.83 -1.66
N TRP A 681 -11.40 9.08 -1.55
CA TRP A 681 -10.39 8.58 -2.48
C TRP A 681 -10.28 7.06 -2.45
N ALA A 682 -10.23 6.46 -1.26
CA ALA A 682 -10.14 5.02 -1.08
C ALA A 682 -11.37 4.31 -1.66
N ALA A 683 -12.55 4.86 -1.39
CA ALA A 683 -13.80 4.35 -1.94
C ALA A 683 -13.90 4.56 -3.46
N ALA A 684 -13.33 5.65 -3.99
CA ALA A 684 -13.34 5.95 -5.41
C ALA A 684 -12.42 5.02 -6.21
N ALA A 685 -11.24 4.68 -5.68
CA ALA A 685 -10.35 3.68 -6.26
C ALA A 685 -11.01 2.29 -6.34
N ALA A 686 -11.70 1.89 -5.27
CA ALA A 686 -12.51 0.68 -5.28
C ALA A 686 -13.65 0.73 -6.30
N PHE A 687 -14.31 1.89 -6.42
CA PHE A 687 -15.41 2.10 -7.33
C PHE A 687 -14.96 2.05 -8.80
N GLU A 688 -13.78 2.59 -9.09
CA GLU A 688 -13.12 2.46 -10.40
C GLU A 688 -12.89 1.01 -10.77
N GLU A 689 -12.23 0.23 -9.91
CA GLU A 689 -11.94 -1.18 -10.19
C GLU A 689 -13.22 -1.98 -10.48
N VAL A 690 -14.26 -1.86 -9.64
CA VAL A 690 -15.51 -2.60 -9.88
C VAL A 690 -16.27 -2.13 -11.13
N CYS A 691 -16.11 -0.87 -11.53
CA CYS A 691 -16.66 -0.36 -12.79
C CYS A 691 -15.92 -0.97 -13.99
N GLU A 692 -14.58 -0.93 -14.01
CA GLU A 692 -13.77 -1.48 -15.10
C GLU A 692 -14.01 -2.99 -15.25
N ARG A 693 -14.02 -3.74 -14.14
CA ARG A 693 -14.34 -5.18 -14.15
C ARG A 693 -15.75 -5.47 -14.66
N CYS A 694 -16.73 -4.64 -14.32
CA CYS A 694 -18.10 -4.82 -14.81
C CYS A 694 -18.20 -4.61 -16.33
N LEU A 695 -17.41 -3.69 -16.90
CA LEU A 695 -17.35 -3.48 -18.35
C LEU A 695 -16.69 -4.66 -19.06
N ASP A 696 -15.54 -5.12 -18.56
CA ASP A 696 -14.81 -6.29 -19.10
C ASP A 696 -15.68 -7.56 -19.13
N ASP A 697 -16.39 -7.86 -18.03
CA ASP A 697 -17.29 -9.02 -17.94
C ASP A 697 -18.42 -8.93 -18.97
N THR A 698 -18.89 -7.73 -19.25
CA THR A 698 -19.94 -7.50 -20.25
C THR A 698 -19.40 -7.71 -21.66
N GLU A 699 -18.21 -7.21 -21.99
CA GLU A 699 -17.57 -7.45 -23.30
C GLU A 699 -17.29 -8.94 -23.54
N LEU A 700 -16.76 -9.65 -22.52
CA LEU A 700 -16.56 -11.09 -22.55
C LEU A 700 -17.87 -11.86 -22.80
N SER A 701 -18.97 -11.42 -22.18
CA SER A 701 -20.29 -12.03 -22.40
C SER A 701 -20.84 -11.79 -23.82
N MET A 702 -20.53 -10.63 -24.43
CA MET A 702 -20.92 -10.33 -25.82
C MET A 702 -20.08 -11.09 -26.86
N CYS A 703 -18.80 -11.38 -26.57
CA CYS A 703 -17.94 -12.18 -27.43
C CYS A 703 -18.34 -13.67 -27.48
N VAL A 704 -18.84 -14.24 -26.37
CA VAL A 704 -19.32 -15.64 -26.33
C VAL A 704 -20.66 -15.83 -27.07
N GLY A 705 -21.43 -14.75 -27.28
CA GLY A 705 -22.67 -14.75 -28.07
C GLY A 705 -22.49 -14.60 -29.58
N ARG A 706 -21.25 -14.52 -30.09
CA ARG A 706 -20.92 -14.37 -31.53
C ARG A 706 -20.05 -15.52 -32.07
N VAL A 707 -20.27 -16.75 -31.62
CA VAL A 707 -19.73 -17.97 -32.26
C VAL A 707 -20.82 -18.70 -33.01
#